data_AF-A0A1Q3EXJ6-F1
#
_entry.id   AF-A0A1Q3EXJ6-F1
#
_cell.length_a   1.000
_cell.length_b   1.000
_cell.length_c   1.000
_cell.angle_alpha   90.00
_cell.angle_beta   90.00
_cell.angle_gamma   90.00
#
_symmetry.space_group_name_H-M   'P 1'
#
loop_
_entity.id
_entity.type
_entity.pdbx_description
1 polymer ?
#
loop_
_entity_poly.entity_id
_entity_poly.type
_entity_poly.pdbx_seq_one_letter_code
_entity_poly.pdbx_strand_id
1 'polypeptide(L)'
;MDIRQIEEAVLSFYRSGTQQQEDTHQWLQKIQESPQAWSFCWQLMQLDKPSEVQFFGAITLHSKLTKHWAEVPKEAHNEFKQKLLESIVMFGNGPKIVLSQLCISLSVFIVHMLEHPTVIEEVTGMFLNEQLGTLSKTCQLEILMSVLEGIPDEADSVHTQIPRAMVREELNKKAGFATGTVINYLSEKLNAGRLEESEMTVLISATKCLATWLKYGNVRLDECDTMVQVLLKLIHYCYWKEPKEDGCLSQEDSDLAETAVKVLVKIMSSQNCNGYKYSATVVRFMVLFLDVLGPMLDVEWKENNENENLAFVIYTLFLTTLECYSSVIFAGILTDNEELTKVYGRTVDLLVKCTDKPGTYPVDESCSTLAMEFWYMLQDEVFSMPNDDHKTKCWDAIKPVYAHIVKVLIRKSQLPNDKALPKWNSDDLETFRCYRQDIGDTLLSCHDVLNDLMLDVLSEALDESILYLNYDPQNADNWPLLEATIHAYCSIAQKIEYAEYPQIVKLLKVLNDIPYDKYSDKLLGMALETAGAYSDWISDNPKYLPSAIELLVKGLSSTQASQATLGLKDLTSECQKEMAPFALPLLDACRAALQGGHLKNSEMIRLMYTVGNIMSVISYENIIQYLDIMVSPCFAELQMTVQNQDKSDAAKGRIILRLEMISKLFSSLNTRKPSEKDSDDLSATVGRSQQPQQPVAPPQPVQPILLILEKTMGLLKTLCEQWIHDESVIETLCKALQQALTNLMDDIKPLLNDMCCLILHIFANKCAPSAVEMAGNFILIFYNDPQSRESMKQLFNAILEYNFGQMQQYDEQQKLSDVADLIETFYMFNTRITKKMPVCYGEVQADCTRLVEYAMKAMMLPETGPIKKSVGFLTVFIKESRNCPRMMSAVAGQGENILRNTFLCLGGYTPRAHVDVFADIFLALNYKYPSDFVRWIKVLEKPNFPTFFVSPADKEQFVKKVLKEKVNRRLVQEHVRKFAAQCRNAVEWEIDFRTS
;
A
#
# COMPACT_ATOMS: atom_id res chain seq x y z
N MET A 1 15.71 20.26 -42.67
CA MET A 1 14.39 20.03 -42.06
C MET A 1 13.62 21.33 -42.18
N ASP A 2 12.39 21.31 -42.69
CA ASP A 2 11.60 22.54 -42.88
C ASP A 2 10.90 22.92 -41.57
N ILE A 3 11.13 24.15 -41.11
CA ILE A 3 10.59 24.65 -39.85
C ILE A 3 9.07 24.80 -39.92
N ARG A 4 8.53 25.15 -41.10
CA ARG A 4 7.08 25.26 -41.30
C ARG A 4 6.37 23.94 -41.05
N GLN A 5 6.99 22.83 -41.45
CA GLN A 5 6.45 21.50 -41.21
C GLN A 5 6.40 21.16 -39.71
N ILE A 6 7.40 21.61 -38.93
CA ILE A 6 7.41 21.44 -37.47
C ILE A 6 6.30 22.29 -36.83
N GLU A 7 6.15 23.54 -37.27
CA GLU A 7 5.09 24.45 -36.81
C GLU A 7 3.70 23.87 -37.05
N GLU A 8 3.44 23.38 -38.27
CA GLU A 8 2.18 22.75 -38.63
C GLU A 8 1.90 21.51 -37.79
N ALA A 9 2.92 20.67 -37.54
CA ALA A 9 2.78 19.48 -36.72
C ALA A 9 2.49 19.81 -35.25
N VAL A 10 3.16 20.81 -34.67
CA VAL A 10 2.88 21.27 -33.30
C VAL A 10 1.45 21.79 -33.21
N LEU A 11 1.03 22.66 -34.14
CA LEU A 11 -0.34 23.17 -34.14
C LEU A 11 -1.37 22.06 -34.37
N SER A 12 -1.05 21.06 -35.20
CA SER A 12 -1.88 19.89 -35.39
C SER A 12 -2.01 19.12 -34.08
N PHE A 13 -0.92 18.89 -33.34
CA PHE A 13 -0.95 18.18 -32.06
C PHE A 13 -1.91 18.83 -31.06
N TYR A 14 -1.89 20.16 -30.91
CA TYR A 14 -2.80 20.87 -30.02
C TYR A 14 -4.27 20.91 -30.50
N ARG A 15 -4.54 20.62 -31.79
CA ARG A 15 -5.88 20.76 -32.40
C ARG A 15 -6.54 19.43 -32.79
N SER A 16 -5.83 18.30 -32.74
CA SER A 16 -6.30 17.00 -33.25
C SER A 16 -6.96 16.13 -32.17
N GLY A 17 -7.72 15.11 -32.57
CA GLY A 17 -8.25 14.06 -31.68
C GLY A 17 -7.19 13.02 -31.27
N THR A 18 -7.53 12.18 -30.28
CA THR A 18 -6.59 11.34 -29.50
C THR A 18 -5.65 10.46 -30.34
N GLN A 19 -6.14 9.82 -31.40
CA GLN A 19 -5.31 8.90 -32.22
C GLN A 19 -4.26 9.64 -33.07
N GLN A 20 -4.64 10.78 -33.66
CA GLN A 20 -3.75 11.58 -34.50
C GLN A 20 -2.72 12.36 -33.66
N GLN A 21 -3.06 12.65 -32.40
CA GLN A 21 -2.12 13.18 -31.42
C GLN A 21 -0.99 12.19 -31.11
N GLU A 22 -1.26 10.90 -31.04
CA GLU A 22 -0.24 9.88 -30.73
C GLU A 22 0.83 9.81 -31.83
N ASP A 23 0.42 9.68 -33.10
CA ASP A 23 1.35 9.64 -34.23
C ASP A 23 2.17 10.93 -34.35
N THR A 24 1.51 12.08 -34.15
CA THR A 24 2.18 13.39 -34.18
C THR A 24 3.15 13.55 -33.01
N HIS A 25 2.79 13.06 -31.82
CA HIS A 25 3.65 13.09 -30.64
C HIS A 25 4.92 12.26 -30.85
N GLN A 26 4.79 11.02 -31.36
CA GLN A 26 5.94 10.17 -31.66
C GLN A 26 6.88 10.82 -32.68
N TRP A 27 6.33 11.48 -33.70
CA TRP A 27 7.13 12.21 -34.68
C TRP A 27 7.85 13.42 -34.07
N LEU A 28 7.14 14.22 -33.26
CA LEU A 28 7.73 15.36 -32.56
C LEU A 28 8.83 14.93 -31.58
N GLN A 29 8.64 13.85 -30.83
CA GLN A 29 9.68 13.28 -29.95
C GLN A 29 10.96 12.92 -30.74
N LYS A 30 10.83 12.21 -31.87
CA LYS A 30 11.99 11.86 -32.72
C LYS A 30 12.72 13.09 -33.23
N ILE A 31 11.98 14.17 -33.53
CA ILE A 31 12.57 15.43 -33.97
C ILE A 31 13.27 16.17 -32.82
N GLN A 32 12.71 16.14 -31.61
CA GLN A 32 13.38 16.69 -30.43
C GLN A 32 14.71 16.02 -30.13
N GLU A 33 14.86 14.72 -30.40
CA GLU A 33 16.13 14.00 -30.20
C GLU A 33 17.18 14.31 -31.28
N SER A 34 16.77 14.86 -32.42
CA SER A 34 17.66 15.11 -33.56
C SER A 34 18.75 16.15 -33.25
N PRO A 35 19.94 16.11 -33.90
CA PRO A 35 20.97 17.14 -33.75
C PRO A 35 20.51 18.53 -34.24
N GLN A 36 19.59 18.57 -35.21
CA GLN A 36 19.06 19.83 -35.76
C GLN A 36 18.24 20.63 -34.74
N ALA A 37 17.77 19.97 -33.67
CA ALA A 37 17.01 20.58 -32.58
C ALA A 37 17.73 21.79 -31.94
N TRP A 38 19.06 21.73 -31.81
CA TRP A 38 19.85 22.85 -31.29
C TRP A 38 19.74 24.14 -32.11
N SER A 39 19.39 24.03 -33.39
CA SER A 39 19.27 25.18 -34.30
C SER A 39 17.82 25.64 -34.43
N PHE A 40 16.88 24.72 -34.67
CA PHE A 40 15.49 25.12 -34.94
C PHE A 40 14.76 25.56 -33.67
N CYS A 41 15.14 25.09 -32.47
CA CYS A 41 14.45 25.47 -31.23
C CYS A 41 14.39 27.00 -31.05
N TRP A 42 15.49 27.71 -31.36
CA TRP A 42 15.56 29.17 -31.32
C TRP A 42 14.70 29.85 -32.38
N GLN A 43 14.52 29.21 -33.53
CA GLN A 43 13.71 29.74 -34.63
C GLN A 43 12.21 29.57 -34.34
N LEU A 44 11.84 28.52 -33.61
CA LEU A 44 10.47 28.33 -33.12
C LEU A 44 10.11 29.30 -31.99
N MET A 45 11.11 29.77 -31.23
CA MET A 45 10.96 30.77 -30.17
C MET A 45 11.02 32.23 -30.69
N GLN A 46 10.71 32.49 -31.96
CA GLN A 46 10.61 33.87 -32.44
C GLN A 46 9.28 34.51 -32.03
N LEU A 47 9.29 35.83 -31.80
CA LEU A 47 8.13 36.59 -31.30
C LEU A 47 6.93 36.63 -32.26
N ASP A 48 7.14 36.34 -33.55
CA ASP A 48 6.09 36.27 -34.58
C ASP A 48 5.34 34.93 -34.58
N LYS A 49 5.77 33.96 -33.76
CA LYS A 49 5.19 32.61 -33.68
C LYS A 49 4.11 32.50 -32.59
N PRO A 50 3.15 31.56 -32.72
CA PRO A 50 2.19 31.25 -31.67
C PRO A 50 2.86 30.72 -30.39
N SER A 51 2.22 30.90 -29.23
CA SER A 51 2.76 30.48 -27.93
C SER A 51 2.97 28.98 -27.82
N GLU A 52 2.15 28.16 -28.47
CA GLU A 52 2.29 26.70 -28.51
C GLU A 52 3.58 26.28 -29.22
N VAL A 53 3.91 26.97 -30.32
CA VAL A 53 5.13 26.73 -31.09
C VAL A 53 6.36 27.21 -30.32
N GLN A 54 6.27 28.38 -29.71
CA GLN A 54 7.33 28.93 -28.86
C GLN A 54 7.61 28.00 -27.67
N PHE A 55 6.56 27.48 -27.03
CA PHE A 55 6.69 26.52 -25.93
C PHE A 55 7.34 25.21 -26.40
N PHE A 56 6.97 24.70 -27.58
CA PHE A 56 7.65 23.54 -28.16
C PHE A 56 9.14 23.80 -28.43
N GLY A 57 9.50 25.02 -28.87
CA GLY A 57 10.89 25.45 -28.98
C GLY A 57 11.63 25.40 -27.63
N ALA A 58 11.03 25.96 -26.58
CA ALA A 58 11.63 26.02 -25.25
C ALA A 58 11.77 24.64 -24.59
N ILE A 59 10.76 23.77 -24.67
CA ILE A 59 10.83 22.40 -24.12
C ILE A 59 11.82 21.53 -24.90
N THR A 60 11.95 21.76 -26.21
CA THR A 60 12.98 21.09 -27.04
C THR A 60 14.37 21.48 -26.57
N LEU A 61 14.60 22.78 -26.32
CA LEU A 61 15.86 23.27 -25.78
C LEU A 61 16.19 22.63 -24.44
N HIS A 62 15.24 22.62 -23.51
CA HIS A 62 15.39 21.96 -22.21
C HIS A 62 15.73 20.47 -22.35
N SER A 63 14.97 19.71 -23.15
CA SER A 63 15.21 18.28 -23.39
C SER A 63 16.63 18.03 -23.94
N LYS A 64 17.09 18.86 -24.87
CA LYS A 64 18.45 18.79 -25.41
C LYS A 64 19.51 19.09 -24.35
N LEU A 65 19.29 20.10 -23.49
CA LEU A 65 20.18 20.39 -22.37
C LEU A 65 20.24 19.26 -21.34
N THR A 66 19.10 18.63 -21.02
CA THR A 66 19.01 17.57 -20.02
C THR A 66 19.64 16.27 -20.50
N LYS A 67 19.42 15.88 -21.77
CA LYS A 67 19.79 14.55 -22.29
C LYS A 67 21.01 14.54 -23.22
N HIS A 68 21.28 15.64 -23.92
CA HIS A 68 22.20 15.69 -25.06
C HIS A 68 23.32 16.72 -24.90
N TRP A 69 23.65 17.14 -23.67
CA TRP A 69 24.67 18.15 -23.39
C TRP A 69 26.04 17.87 -24.02
N ALA A 70 26.41 16.59 -24.16
CA ALA A 70 27.66 16.18 -24.81
C ALA A 70 27.80 16.64 -26.28
N GLU A 71 26.71 17.06 -26.93
CA GLU A 71 26.73 17.59 -28.30
C GLU A 71 27.18 19.06 -28.37
N VAL A 72 27.23 19.78 -27.23
CA VAL A 72 27.59 21.21 -27.18
C VAL A 72 29.11 21.35 -26.97
N PRO A 73 29.84 22.03 -27.89
CA PRO A 73 31.28 22.26 -27.73
C PRO A 73 31.58 23.24 -26.59
N LYS A 74 32.67 23.01 -25.86
CA LYS A 74 33.09 23.85 -24.71
C LYS A 74 33.31 25.31 -25.09
N GLU A 75 33.80 25.56 -26.31
CA GLU A 75 34.05 26.90 -26.85
C GLU A 75 32.75 27.70 -27.05
N ALA A 76 31.64 27.00 -27.27
CA ALA A 76 30.33 27.60 -27.53
C ALA A 76 29.52 27.89 -26.25
N HIS A 77 29.99 27.46 -25.07
CA HIS A 77 29.23 27.59 -23.82
C HIS A 77 28.90 29.05 -23.47
N ASN A 78 29.85 29.97 -23.68
CA ASN A 78 29.63 31.39 -23.37
C ASN A 78 28.65 32.05 -24.34
N GLU A 79 28.77 31.77 -25.65
CA GLU A 79 27.83 32.26 -26.66
C GLU A 79 26.42 31.71 -26.39
N PHE A 80 26.33 30.44 -26.02
CA PHE A 80 25.07 29.80 -25.66
C PHE A 80 24.43 30.43 -24.42
N LYS A 81 25.22 30.68 -23.35
CA LYS A 81 24.77 31.39 -22.14
C LYS A 81 24.18 32.74 -22.50
N GLN A 82 24.88 33.51 -23.33
CA GLN A 82 24.43 34.83 -23.77
C GLN A 82 23.11 34.73 -24.55
N LYS A 83 23.01 33.82 -25.51
CA LYS A 83 21.79 33.63 -26.32
C LYS A 83 20.59 33.20 -25.48
N LEU A 84 20.80 32.36 -24.47
CA LEU A 84 19.76 31.94 -23.53
C LEU A 84 19.28 33.12 -22.68
N LEU A 85 20.20 33.93 -22.16
CA LEU A 85 19.87 35.14 -21.40
C LEU A 85 19.13 36.18 -22.25
N GLU A 86 19.57 36.41 -23.49
CA GLU A 86 18.87 37.28 -24.44
C GLU A 86 17.43 36.81 -24.71
N SER A 87 17.24 35.49 -24.81
CA SER A 87 15.91 34.89 -24.97
C SER A 87 15.05 35.08 -23.72
N ILE A 88 15.61 34.91 -22.52
CA ILE A 88 14.91 35.19 -21.26
C ILE A 88 14.48 36.66 -21.17
N VAL A 89 15.37 37.60 -21.53
CA VAL A 89 15.05 39.04 -21.56
C VAL A 89 13.95 39.34 -22.58
N MET A 90 14.00 38.71 -23.75
CA MET A 90 12.97 38.84 -24.79
C MET A 90 11.60 38.35 -24.31
N PHE A 91 11.56 37.20 -23.61
CA PHE A 91 10.33 36.57 -23.14
C PHE A 91 9.86 37.03 -21.76
N GLY A 92 10.61 37.89 -21.06
CA GLY A 92 10.22 38.38 -19.73
C GLY A 92 8.88 39.13 -19.70
N ASN A 93 8.50 39.77 -20.82
CA ASN A 93 7.18 40.37 -21.02
C ASN A 93 6.25 39.52 -21.92
N GLY A 94 6.67 38.29 -22.26
CA GLY A 94 5.98 37.37 -23.17
C GLY A 94 5.16 36.30 -22.44
N PRO A 95 4.82 35.18 -23.11
CA PRO A 95 4.06 34.10 -22.49
C PRO A 95 4.81 33.46 -21.31
N LYS A 96 4.20 33.48 -20.11
CA LYS A 96 4.80 32.95 -18.87
C LYS A 96 5.25 31.48 -18.99
N ILE A 97 4.54 30.66 -19.76
CA ILE A 97 4.90 29.24 -19.98
C ILE A 97 6.25 29.08 -20.70
N VAL A 98 6.57 29.99 -21.63
CA VAL A 98 7.84 29.98 -22.38
C VAL A 98 8.95 30.51 -21.48
N LEU A 99 8.70 31.61 -20.77
CA LEU A 99 9.64 32.19 -19.82
C LEU A 99 10.04 31.18 -18.73
N SER A 100 9.07 30.51 -18.10
CA SER A 100 9.33 29.49 -17.09
C SER A 100 10.22 28.36 -17.63
N GLN A 101 9.92 27.86 -18.83
CA GLN A 101 10.74 26.81 -19.47
C GLN A 101 12.16 27.28 -19.80
N LEU A 102 12.34 28.55 -20.15
CA LEU A 102 13.65 29.15 -20.37
C LEU A 102 14.43 29.36 -19.06
N CYS A 103 13.76 29.72 -17.97
CA CYS A 103 14.35 29.76 -16.62
C CYS A 103 14.88 28.38 -16.22
N ILE A 104 14.06 27.32 -16.37
CA ILE A 104 14.45 25.93 -16.11
C ILE A 104 15.63 25.53 -17.02
N SER A 105 15.61 25.94 -18.30
CA SER A 105 16.73 25.69 -19.22
C SER A 105 18.03 26.36 -18.75
N LEU A 106 17.96 27.57 -18.20
CA LEU A 106 19.11 28.24 -17.62
C LEU A 106 19.60 27.53 -16.36
N SER A 107 18.69 27.02 -15.53
CA SER A 107 19.04 26.19 -14.37
C SER A 107 19.80 24.93 -14.78
N VAL A 108 19.32 24.18 -15.78
CA VAL A 108 20.03 23.00 -16.33
C VAL A 108 21.41 23.38 -16.87
N PHE A 109 21.51 24.50 -17.58
CA PHE A 109 22.79 25.00 -18.05
C PHE A 109 23.75 25.29 -16.88
N ILE A 110 23.26 25.92 -15.80
CA ILE A 110 24.07 26.18 -14.60
C ILE A 110 24.54 24.87 -13.95
N VAL A 111 23.70 23.84 -13.89
CA VAL A 111 24.07 22.50 -13.38
C VAL A 111 25.26 21.91 -14.15
N HIS A 112 25.26 22.03 -15.48
CA HIS A 112 26.39 21.58 -16.30
C HIS A 112 27.67 22.40 -16.09
N MET A 113 27.51 23.66 -15.66
CA MET A 113 28.61 24.59 -15.44
C MET A 113 29.08 24.63 -13.98
N LEU A 114 28.61 23.73 -13.09
CA LEU A 114 29.02 23.67 -11.68
C LEU A 114 30.52 23.41 -11.47
N GLU A 115 31.25 22.93 -12.50
CA GLU A 115 32.72 22.89 -12.47
C GLU A 115 33.35 24.30 -12.31
N HIS A 116 32.62 25.36 -12.71
CA HIS A 116 33.03 26.74 -12.52
C HIS A 116 32.62 27.22 -11.11
N PRO A 117 33.58 27.50 -10.22
CA PRO A 117 33.28 27.69 -8.80
C PRO A 117 32.40 28.89 -8.46
N THR A 118 32.15 29.83 -9.36
CA THR A 118 31.42 31.08 -9.09
C THR A 118 30.19 31.25 -9.97
N VAL A 119 29.76 30.21 -10.71
CA VAL A 119 28.71 30.36 -11.73
C VAL A 119 27.37 30.83 -11.15
N ILE A 120 26.99 30.32 -9.97
CA ILE A 120 25.75 30.73 -9.30
C ILE A 120 25.88 32.16 -8.82
N GLU A 121 26.99 32.50 -8.16
CA GLU A 121 27.26 33.84 -7.65
C GLU A 121 27.29 34.90 -8.77
N GLU A 122 27.89 34.57 -9.91
CA GLU A 122 27.95 35.44 -11.09
C GLU A 122 26.56 35.69 -11.68
N VAL A 123 25.76 34.65 -11.87
CA VAL A 123 24.39 34.80 -12.40
C VAL A 123 23.53 35.57 -11.41
N THR A 124 23.60 35.25 -10.12
CA THR A 124 22.89 35.99 -9.08
C THR A 124 23.30 37.47 -9.04
N GLY A 125 24.61 37.75 -9.06
CA GLY A 125 25.14 39.11 -9.06
C GLY A 125 24.67 39.93 -10.26
N MET A 126 24.60 39.31 -11.45
CA MET A 126 24.11 39.93 -12.68
C MET A 126 22.63 40.35 -12.55
N PHE A 127 21.74 39.48 -12.08
CA PHE A 127 20.32 39.82 -11.93
C PHE A 127 20.06 40.86 -10.81
N LEU A 128 20.83 40.82 -9.73
CA LEU A 128 20.67 41.75 -8.60
C LEU A 128 21.22 43.15 -8.92
N ASN A 129 22.44 43.23 -9.45
CA ASN A 129 23.18 44.49 -9.55
C ASN A 129 23.03 45.20 -10.90
N GLU A 130 22.66 44.49 -11.96
CA GLU A 130 22.56 45.05 -13.31
C GLU A 130 21.10 45.25 -13.73
N GLN A 131 20.89 46.08 -14.76
CA GLN A 131 19.61 46.28 -15.43
C GLN A 131 19.61 45.47 -16.73
N LEU A 132 18.94 44.32 -16.72
CA LEU A 132 18.84 43.41 -17.85
C LEU A 132 17.76 43.87 -18.83
N GLY A 133 18.19 44.60 -19.86
CA GLY A 133 17.34 45.07 -20.96
C GLY A 133 16.14 45.88 -20.48
N THR A 134 14.97 45.59 -21.05
CA THR A 134 13.70 46.29 -20.76
C THR A 134 12.89 45.66 -19.62
N LEU A 135 13.45 44.72 -18.87
CA LEU A 135 12.73 44.05 -17.78
C LEU A 135 12.52 45.00 -16.60
N SER A 136 11.35 44.95 -15.96
CA SER A 136 11.15 45.62 -14.68
C SER A 136 12.01 44.96 -13.60
N LYS A 137 12.35 45.69 -12.53
CA LYS A 137 13.16 45.13 -11.45
C LYS A 137 12.45 43.98 -10.74
N THR A 138 11.12 44.05 -10.61
CA THR A 138 10.26 42.97 -10.11
C THR A 138 10.40 41.71 -10.98
N CYS A 139 10.22 41.83 -12.30
CA CYS A 139 10.33 40.69 -13.23
C CYS A 139 11.74 40.07 -13.23
N GLN A 140 12.79 40.88 -13.16
CA GLN A 140 14.16 40.37 -13.02
C GLN A 140 14.35 39.52 -11.76
N LEU A 141 13.76 39.95 -10.63
CA LEU A 141 13.83 39.19 -9.39
C LEU A 141 12.99 37.91 -9.46
N GLU A 142 11.81 37.93 -10.09
CA GLU A 142 11.02 36.70 -10.33
C GLU A 142 11.81 35.67 -11.13
N ILE A 143 12.45 36.12 -12.22
CA ILE A 143 13.30 35.27 -13.06
C ILE A 143 14.46 34.71 -12.24
N LEU A 144 15.15 35.56 -11.46
CA LEU A 144 16.24 35.12 -10.60
C LEU A 144 15.78 34.04 -9.61
N MET A 145 14.66 34.24 -8.91
CA MET A 145 14.14 33.27 -7.95
C MET A 145 13.76 31.95 -8.63
N SER A 146 13.11 32.01 -9.80
CA SER A 146 12.77 30.82 -10.59
C SER A 146 14.00 30.06 -11.09
N VAL A 147 15.05 30.76 -11.53
CA VAL A 147 16.32 30.13 -11.96
C VAL A 147 17.02 29.49 -10.77
N LEU A 148 17.11 30.20 -9.64
CA LEU A 148 17.70 29.66 -8.42
C LEU A 148 16.94 28.43 -7.93
N GLU A 149 15.60 28.46 -7.94
CA GLU A 149 14.75 27.33 -7.57
C GLU A 149 14.98 26.11 -8.49
N GLY A 150 15.08 26.33 -9.81
CA GLY A 150 15.22 25.25 -10.78
C GLY A 150 16.58 24.52 -10.76
N ILE A 151 17.65 25.14 -10.24
CA ILE A 151 18.99 24.51 -10.19
C ILE A 151 18.97 23.20 -9.37
N PRO A 152 18.54 23.22 -8.09
CA PRO A 152 18.47 22.01 -7.27
C PRO A 152 17.44 20.98 -7.76
N ASP A 153 16.34 21.42 -8.38
CA ASP A 153 15.27 20.55 -8.88
C ASP A 153 15.71 19.75 -10.11
N GLU A 154 16.43 20.38 -11.03
CA GLU A 154 16.93 19.73 -12.25
C GLU A 154 18.20 18.89 -12.01
N ALA A 155 18.92 19.12 -10.91
CA ALA A 155 20.17 18.42 -10.65
C ALA A 155 20.03 16.88 -10.56
N ASP A 156 18.85 16.38 -10.16
CA ASP A 156 18.60 14.94 -10.08
C ASP A 156 18.17 14.32 -11.45
N SER A 157 17.63 15.13 -12.37
CA SER A 157 17.10 14.68 -13.67
C SER A 157 18.15 14.72 -14.79
N VAL A 158 19.13 15.64 -14.69
CA VAL A 158 20.07 15.95 -15.77
C VAL A 158 21.16 14.89 -15.95
N HIS A 159 21.50 14.58 -17.21
CA HIS A 159 22.64 13.73 -17.56
C HIS A 159 23.93 14.55 -17.61
N THR A 160 24.59 14.69 -16.48
CA THR A 160 25.85 15.42 -16.37
C THR A 160 27.06 14.58 -16.85
N GLN A 161 28.11 15.26 -17.34
CA GLN A 161 29.39 14.62 -17.66
C GLN A 161 30.19 14.23 -16.42
N ILE A 162 29.93 14.91 -15.29
CA ILE A 162 30.53 14.61 -13.99
C ILE A 162 29.65 13.66 -13.18
N PRO A 163 30.23 12.83 -12.28
CA PRO A 163 29.49 11.95 -11.40
C PRO A 163 28.45 12.70 -10.55
N ARG A 164 27.26 12.12 -10.38
CA ARG A 164 26.17 12.70 -9.56
C ARG A 164 26.59 13.08 -8.14
N ALA A 165 27.50 12.32 -7.54
CA ALA A 165 28.03 12.63 -6.21
C ALA A 165 28.76 13.99 -6.17
N MET A 166 29.51 14.33 -7.22
CA MET A 166 30.22 15.61 -7.31
C MET A 166 29.24 16.77 -7.56
N VAL A 167 28.22 16.58 -8.40
CA VAL A 167 27.15 17.57 -8.60
C VAL A 167 26.50 17.94 -7.26
N ARG A 168 26.13 16.94 -6.47
CA ARG A 168 25.55 17.15 -5.13
C ARG A 168 26.51 17.85 -4.17
N GLU A 169 27.80 17.49 -4.21
CA GLU A 169 28.81 18.14 -3.38
C GLU A 169 28.94 19.64 -3.70
N GLU A 170 28.96 20.01 -4.98
CA GLU A 170 29.02 21.41 -5.39
C GLU A 170 27.73 22.17 -5.01
N LEU A 171 26.56 21.58 -5.21
CA LEU A 171 25.30 22.19 -4.75
C LEU A 171 25.29 22.39 -3.23
N ASN A 172 25.83 21.44 -2.46
CA ASN A 172 25.97 21.59 -1.01
C ASN A 172 26.88 22.77 -0.63
N LYS A 173 27.99 22.98 -1.34
CA LYS A 173 28.88 24.13 -1.10
C LYS A 173 28.19 25.47 -1.40
N LYS A 174 27.25 25.48 -2.35
CA LYS A 174 26.57 26.70 -2.83
C LYS A 174 25.25 27.02 -2.16
N ALA A 175 24.64 26.06 -1.48
CA ALA A 175 23.36 26.25 -0.80
C ALA A 175 23.38 27.39 0.23
N GLY A 176 24.48 27.56 0.99
CA GLY A 176 24.60 28.66 1.96
C GLY A 176 24.54 30.05 1.32
N PHE A 177 25.13 30.20 0.13
CA PHE A 177 25.04 31.45 -0.64
C PHE A 177 23.61 31.69 -1.12
N ALA A 178 23.00 30.71 -1.79
CA ALA A 178 21.65 30.85 -2.36
C ALA A 178 20.59 31.15 -1.29
N THR A 179 20.59 30.37 -0.20
CA THR A 179 19.67 30.58 0.94
C THR A 179 19.91 31.91 1.64
N GLY A 180 21.18 32.33 1.81
CA GLY A 180 21.54 33.63 2.36
C GLY A 180 21.06 34.79 1.49
N THR A 181 21.20 34.71 0.15
CA THR A 181 20.69 35.73 -0.78
C THR A 181 19.18 35.90 -0.63
N VAL A 182 18.44 34.79 -0.61
CA VAL A 182 16.98 34.81 -0.47
C VAL A 182 16.56 35.41 0.87
N ILE A 183 17.18 34.99 1.98
CA ILE A 183 16.83 35.50 3.31
C ILE A 183 17.16 36.98 3.48
N ASN A 184 18.27 37.44 2.92
CA ASN A 184 18.58 38.87 2.92
C ASN A 184 17.52 39.67 2.16
N TYR A 185 17.09 39.21 0.99
CA TYR A 185 16.03 39.84 0.22
C TYR A 185 14.70 39.90 1.00
N LEU A 186 14.26 38.78 1.59
CA LEU A 186 13.04 38.74 2.40
C LEU A 186 13.14 39.68 3.61
N SER A 187 14.28 39.69 4.30
CA SER A 187 14.49 40.56 5.47
C SER A 187 14.50 42.05 5.09
N GLU A 188 15.13 42.42 3.98
CA GLU A 188 15.15 43.82 3.51
C GLU A 188 13.74 44.32 3.19
N LYS A 189 12.93 43.48 2.53
CA LYS A 189 11.54 43.83 2.19
C LYS A 189 10.64 43.95 3.42
N LEU A 190 10.75 43.04 4.38
CA LEU A 190 10.00 43.14 5.64
C LEU A 190 10.37 44.39 6.45
N ASN A 191 11.65 44.76 6.47
CA ASN A 191 12.12 45.95 7.19
C ASN A 191 11.66 47.27 6.55
N ALA A 192 11.31 47.27 5.26
CA ALA A 192 10.75 48.44 4.56
C ALA A 192 9.29 48.74 4.96
N GLY A 193 8.60 47.80 5.62
CA GLY A 193 7.33 48.03 6.34
C GLY A 193 6.03 47.98 5.50
N ARG A 194 6.10 48.15 4.18
CA ARG A 194 4.95 47.91 3.27
C ARG A 194 5.36 47.06 2.09
N LEU A 195 4.73 45.90 1.96
CA LEU A 195 4.86 45.03 0.79
C LEU A 195 3.84 45.47 -0.26
N GLU A 196 4.30 45.76 -1.47
CA GLU A 196 3.41 46.04 -2.60
C GLU A 196 2.84 44.73 -3.16
N GLU A 197 1.61 44.77 -3.68
CA GLU A 197 0.95 43.59 -4.27
C GLU A 197 1.76 43.00 -5.43
N SER A 198 2.42 43.87 -6.21
CA SER A 198 3.31 43.44 -7.30
C SER A 198 4.55 42.67 -6.83
N GLU A 199 4.93 42.80 -5.55
CA GLU A 199 6.10 42.13 -4.97
C GLU A 199 5.75 40.77 -4.34
N MET A 200 4.47 40.52 -4.05
CA MET A 200 4.02 39.27 -3.41
C MET A 200 4.42 38.03 -4.22
N THR A 201 4.30 38.10 -5.55
CA THR A 201 4.70 37.00 -6.45
C THR A 201 6.20 36.69 -6.33
N VAL A 202 7.05 37.72 -6.19
CA VAL A 202 8.49 37.57 -5.98
C VAL A 202 8.77 36.93 -4.63
N LEU A 203 8.08 37.36 -3.56
CA LEU A 203 8.26 36.82 -2.21
C LEU A 203 7.85 35.35 -2.12
N ILE A 204 6.75 34.97 -2.77
CA ILE A 204 6.31 33.57 -2.88
C ILE A 204 7.39 32.75 -3.57
N SER A 205 7.88 33.22 -4.73
CA SER A 205 8.94 32.55 -5.49
C SER A 205 10.25 32.45 -4.71
N ALA A 206 10.62 33.49 -3.97
CA ALA A 206 11.78 33.51 -3.10
C ALA A 206 11.64 32.46 -1.97
N THR A 207 10.46 32.35 -1.36
CA THR A 207 10.21 31.37 -0.29
C THR A 207 10.21 29.93 -0.82
N LYS A 208 9.69 29.69 -2.04
CA LYS A 208 9.78 28.40 -2.73
C LYS A 208 11.24 28.02 -3.07
N CYS A 209 12.00 28.97 -3.60
CA CYS A 209 13.44 28.82 -3.82
C CYS A 209 14.17 28.43 -2.52
N LEU A 210 13.86 29.08 -1.40
CA LEU A 210 14.43 28.69 -0.11
C LEU A 210 14.11 27.24 0.25
N ALA A 211 12.86 26.81 0.03
CA ALA A 211 12.44 25.44 0.26
C ALA A 211 13.26 24.46 -0.59
N THR A 212 13.44 24.67 -1.89
CA THR A 212 14.18 23.73 -2.75
C THR A 212 15.64 23.63 -2.33
N TRP A 213 16.29 24.75 -2.04
CA TRP A 213 17.69 24.78 -1.61
C TRP A 213 17.96 24.11 -0.28
N LEU A 214 17.01 24.09 0.67
CA LEU A 214 17.19 23.38 1.96
C LEU A 214 17.38 21.86 1.81
N LYS A 215 17.04 21.27 0.65
CA LYS A 215 17.39 19.87 0.32
C LYS A 215 18.91 19.67 0.22
N TYR A 216 19.63 20.74 -0.05
CA TYR A 216 21.08 20.78 -0.24
C TYR A 216 21.71 21.72 0.79
N GLY A 217 22.98 21.53 1.11
CA GLY A 217 23.75 22.43 1.98
C GLY A 217 24.12 21.88 3.34
N ASN A 218 23.49 20.79 3.80
CA ASN A 218 23.72 20.26 5.15
C ASN A 218 23.69 21.37 6.23
N VAL A 219 22.81 22.37 6.04
CA VAL A 219 22.74 23.55 6.90
C VAL A 219 22.41 23.09 8.30
N ARG A 220 23.26 23.42 9.26
CA ARG A 220 23.07 22.98 10.64
C ARG A 220 21.90 23.72 11.27
N LEU A 221 21.10 23.02 12.06
CA LEU A 221 19.91 23.62 12.67
C LEU A 221 20.24 24.83 13.57
N ASP A 222 21.42 24.86 14.20
CA ASP A 222 21.91 25.98 15.00
C ASP A 222 22.24 27.25 14.20
N GLU A 223 22.44 27.13 12.88
CA GLU A 223 22.71 28.26 11.97
C GLU A 223 21.42 28.83 11.34
N CYS A 224 20.28 28.15 11.51
CA CYS A 224 18.99 28.54 10.93
C CYS A 224 18.23 29.63 11.70
N ASP A 225 18.78 30.16 12.80
CA ASP A 225 18.06 31.07 13.70
C ASP A 225 17.53 32.32 12.99
N THR A 226 18.37 32.99 12.19
CA THR A 226 17.97 34.16 11.40
C THR A 226 16.90 33.81 10.37
N MET A 227 17.03 32.66 9.71
CA MET A 227 16.09 32.17 8.72
C MET A 227 14.70 31.95 9.35
N VAL A 228 14.65 31.26 10.49
CA VAL A 228 13.42 31.01 11.25
C VAL A 228 12.76 32.31 11.68
N GLN A 229 13.52 33.26 12.23
CA GLN A 229 12.97 34.55 12.67
C GLN A 229 12.39 35.37 11.51
N VAL A 230 13.05 35.39 10.35
CA VAL A 230 12.55 36.11 9.16
C VAL A 230 11.26 35.48 8.64
N LEU A 231 11.20 34.16 8.56
CA LEU A 231 10.00 33.42 8.12
C LEU A 231 8.83 33.63 9.08
N LEU A 232 9.05 33.57 10.40
CA LEU A 232 8.00 33.83 11.39
C LEU A 232 7.47 35.26 11.33
N LYS A 233 8.35 36.25 11.12
CA LYS A 233 7.95 37.65 10.89
C LYS A 233 7.11 37.81 9.62
N LEU A 234 7.46 37.08 8.56
CA LEU A 234 6.71 37.07 7.30
C LEU A 234 5.29 36.51 7.50
N ILE A 235 5.18 35.35 8.15
CA ILE A 235 3.89 34.71 8.47
C ILE A 235 3.04 35.64 9.34
N HIS A 236 3.65 36.22 10.38
CA HIS A 236 2.97 37.18 11.25
C HIS A 236 2.48 38.42 10.48
N TYR A 237 3.29 38.94 9.56
CA TYR A 237 2.88 40.08 8.72
C TYR A 237 1.67 39.72 7.85
N CYS A 238 1.72 38.61 7.12
CA CYS A 238 0.63 38.17 6.25
C CYS A 238 -0.66 37.93 7.04
N TYR A 239 -0.58 37.28 8.21
CA TYR A 239 -1.76 36.93 8.98
C TYR A 239 -2.41 38.13 9.68
N TRP A 240 -1.64 39.07 10.25
CA TRP A 240 -2.19 40.16 11.07
C TRP A 240 -2.35 41.49 10.32
N LYS A 241 -2.14 41.50 9.00
CA LYS A 241 -2.35 42.67 8.14
C LYS A 241 -3.86 42.96 8.00
N GLU A 242 -4.24 44.21 8.25
CA GLU A 242 -5.59 44.76 8.11
C GLU A 242 -5.72 45.54 6.78
N PRO A 243 -6.92 45.64 6.18
CA PRO A 243 -8.22 45.17 6.68
C PRO A 243 -8.59 43.76 6.19
N LYS A 244 -9.25 42.98 7.07
CA LYS A 244 -9.97 41.75 6.71
C LYS A 244 -11.47 42.04 6.82
N GLU A 245 -12.22 42.05 5.72
CA GLU A 245 -13.67 42.34 5.78
C GLU A 245 -14.49 41.17 6.35
N ASP A 246 -14.03 39.95 6.10
CA ASP A 246 -14.64 38.65 6.43
C ASP A 246 -13.78 37.80 7.39
N GLY A 247 -12.47 38.06 7.45
CA GLY A 247 -11.51 37.29 8.25
C GLY A 247 -10.63 36.37 7.40
N CYS A 248 -10.96 36.22 6.13
CA CYS A 248 -10.20 35.49 5.11
C CYS A 248 -8.93 36.26 4.70
N LEU A 249 -7.85 35.53 4.46
CA LEU A 249 -6.64 36.08 3.87
C LEU A 249 -6.81 36.27 2.36
N SER A 250 -6.11 37.27 1.80
CA SER A 250 -5.94 37.31 0.34
C SER A 250 -5.22 36.05 -0.14
N GLN A 251 -5.48 35.63 -1.39
CA GLN A 251 -4.83 34.44 -1.95
C GLN A 251 -3.30 34.54 -1.86
N GLU A 252 -2.75 35.72 -2.16
CA GLU A 252 -1.31 35.96 -2.12
C GLU A 252 -0.74 35.93 -0.69
N ASP A 253 -1.45 36.50 0.30
CA ASP A 253 -1.03 36.47 1.70
C ASP A 253 -1.11 35.04 2.26
N SER A 254 -2.14 34.26 1.89
CA SER A 254 -2.28 32.84 2.27
C SER A 254 -1.15 32.00 1.66
N ASP A 255 -0.95 32.09 0.34
CA ASP A 255 0.08 31.33 -0.38
C ASP A 255 1.49 31.61 0.18
N LEU A 256 1.77 32.88 0.51
CA LEU A 256 3.06 33.27 1.08
C LEU A 256 3.25 32.72 2.49
N ALA A 257 2.24 32.86 3.36
CA ALA A 257 2.28 32.34 4.72
C ALA A 257 2.42 30.81 4.74
N GLU A 258 1.60 30.10 3.95
CA GLU A 258 1.66 28.65 3.83
C GLU A 258 3.02 28.17 3.32
N THR A 259 3.56 28.82 2.29
CA THR A 259 4.88 28.47 1.75
C THR A 259 5.97 28.70 2.81
N ALA A 260 5.90 29.80 3.57
CA ALA A 260 6.85 30.09 4.64
C ALA A 260 6.80 29.05 5.77
N VAL A 261 5.60 28.58 6.16
CA VAL A 261 5.46 27.49 7.15
C VAL A 261 6.01 26.18 6.57
N LYS A 262 5.77 25.86 5.29
CA LYS A 262 6.35 24.68 4.61
C LYS A 262 7.89 24.72 4.62
N VAL A 263 8.51 25.90 4.52
CA VAL A 263 9.96 26.05 4.69
C VAL A 263 10.37 25.70 6.12
N LEU A 264 9.66 26.19 7.14
CA LEU A 264 9.93 25.83 8.54
C LEU A 264 9.84 24.32 8.77
N VAL A 265 8.83 23.65 8.20
CA VAL A 265 8.69 22.17 8.24
C VAL A 265 9.94 21.50 7.67
N LYS A 266 10.44 22.00 6.53
CA LYS A 266 11.64 21.46 5.88
C LYS A 266 12.92 21.72 6.67
N ILE A 267 13.04 22.87 7.35
CA ILE A 267 14.16 23.14 8.26
C ILE A 267 14.19 22.08 9.37
N MET A 268 13.04 21.80 10.00
CA MET A 268 12.97 20.87 11.12
C MET A 268 13.24 19.42 10.68
N SER A 269 12.70 19.00 9.53
CA SER A 269 12.86 17.64 9.01
C SER A 269 14.22 17.34 8.34
N SER A 270 15.06 18.36 8.11
CA SER A 270 16.32 18.20 7.36
C SER A 270 17.41 17.37 8.08
N GLN A 271 17.35 17.22 9.41
CA GLN A 271 18.42 16.60 10.21
C GLN A 271 17.97 15.50 11.19
N ASN A 272 16.87 14.80 10.86
CA ASN A 272 16.19 13.83 11.73
C ASN A 272 17.11 12.74 12.34
N CYS A 273 18.22 12.41 11.67
CA CYS A 273 19.17 11.40 12.15
C CYS A 273 20.03 11.84 13.36
N ASN A 274 19.97 13.11 13.79
CA ASN A 274 20.82 13.68 14.86
C ASN A 274 20.00 14.34 16.00
N GLY A 275 18.79 13.84 16.30
CA GLY A 275 17.82 14.46 17.21
C GLY A 275 18.38 14.99 18.54
N TYR A 276 19.16 14.18 19.26
CA TYR A 276 19.70 14.56 20.57
C TYR A 276 20.68 15.75 20.55
N LYS A 277 21.40 15.94 19.42
CA LYS A 277 22.43 16.97 19.30
C LYS A 277 21.86 18.38 19.28
N TYR A 278 20.64 18.54 18.78
CA TYR A 278 20.01 19.84 18.55
C TYR A 278 18.88 20.16 19.53
N SER A 279 18.71 19.37 20.59
CA SER A 279 17.63 19.51 21.57
C SER A 279 17.41 20.94 22.08
N ALA A 280 18.48 21.63 22.49
CA ALA A 280 18.39 23.02 22.97
C ALA A 280 17.93 24.02 21.89
N THR A 281 18.40 23.84 20.65
CA THR A 281 17.98 24.68 19.51
C THR A 281 16.52 24.44 19.16
N VAL A 282 16.09 23.18 19.14
CA VAL A 282 14.70 22.81 18.86
C VAL A 282 13.76 23.37 19.92
N VAL A 283 14.13 23.29 21.21
CA VAL A 283 13.36 23.92 22.29
C VAL A 283 13.19 25.42 22.04
N ARG A 284 14.28 26.13 21.67
CA ARG A 284 14.22 27.56 21.36
C ARG A 284 13.28 27.84 20.18
N PHE A 285 13.34 27.05 19.12
CA PHE A 285 12.45 27.19 17.97
C PHE A 285 11.00 26.87 18.32
N MET A 286 10.75 25.86 19.15
CA MET A 286 9.41 25.55 19.65
C MET A 286 8.81 26.72 20.44
N VAL A 287 9.61 27.41 21.28
CA VAL A 287 9.16 28.64 21.96
C VAL A 287 8.74 29.70 20.93
N LEU A 288 9.60 29.97 19.92
CA LEU A 288 9.30 30.94 18.88
C LEU A 288 8.04 30.57 18.06
N PHE A 289 7.87 29.29 17.72
CA PHE A 289 6.70 28.79 17.01
C PHE A 289 5.43 28.96 17.84
N LEU A 290 5.46 28.55 19.10
CA LEU A 290 4.31 28.67 20.01
C LEU A 290 3.92 30.13 20.24
N ASP A 291 4.89 31.05 20.33
CA ASP A 291 4.63 32.47 20.58
C ASP A 291 4.03 33.19 19.37
N VAL A 292 4.44 32.83 18.16
CA VAL A 292 3.97 33.50 16.93
C VAL A 292 2.72 32.80 16.36
N LEU A 293 2.74 31.47 16.26
CA LEU A 293 1.73 30.69 15.54
C LEU A 293 0.58 30.22 16.45
N GLY A 294 0.84 30.02 17.75
CA GLY A 294 -0.17 29.62 18.72
C GLY A 294 -1.39 30.56 18.75
N PRO A 295 -1.20 31.89 18.89
CA PRO A 295 -2.31 32.84 18.86
C PRO A 295 -3.13 32.82 17.57
N MET A 296 -2.51 32.50 16.43
CA MET A 296 -3.23 32.38 15.15
C MET A 296 -4.15 31.16 15.17
N LEU A 297 -3.63 30.03 15.65
CA LEU A 297 -4.43 28.81 15.81
C LEU A 297 -5.57 29.00 16.80
N ASP A 298 -5.37 29.73 17.90
CA ASP A 298 -6.43 30.03 18.86
C ASP A 298 -7.58 30.84 18.22
N VAL A 299 -7.29 31.75 17.28
CA VAL A 299 -8.30 32.51 16.53
C VAL A 299 -9.03 31.63 15.51
N GLU A 300 -8.32 30.70 14.86
CA GLU A 300 -8.88 29.80 13.86
C GLU A 300 -9.47 28.50 14.44
N TRP A 301 -9.43 28.34 15.76
CA TRP A 301 -10.10 27.25 16.47
C TRP A 301 -11.60 27.56 16.61
N LYS A 302 -12.32 27.47 15.49
CA LYS A 302 -13.76 27.70 15.35
C LYS A 302 -14.31 26.82 14.21
N GLU A 303 -15.62 26.55 14.22
CA GLU A 303 -16.26 25.68 13.21
C GLU A 303 -16.18 26.26 11.78
N ASN A 304 -16.33 27.58 11.63
CA ASN A 304 -16.26 28.25 10.33
C ASN A 304 -14.88 28.88 10.13
N ASN A 305 -13.83 28.06 10.00
CA ASN A 305 -12.48 28.54 9.75
C ASN A 305 -12.25 28.85 8.27
N GLU A 306 -12.08 30.12 7.93
CA GLU A 306 -11.83 30.57 6.56
C GLU A 306 -10.36 30.38 6.13
N ASN A 307 -9.44 30.19 7.08
CA ASN A 307 -8.00 30.02 6.84
C ASN A 307 -7.53 28.59 7.16
N GLU A 308 -8.32 27.59 6.78
CA GLU A 308 -8.11 26.17 7.12
C GLU A 308 -6.76 25.63 6.63
N ASN A 309 -6.36 25.95 5.39
CA ASN A 309 -5.07 25.52 4.84
C ASN A 309 -3.88 26.02 5.66
N LEU A 310 -3.93 27.27 6.13
CA LEU A 310 -2.86 27.82 6.96
C LEU A 310 -2.80 27.11 8.32
N ALA A 311 -3.95 26.90 8.98
CA ALA A 311 -4.01 26.15 10.23
C ALA A 311 -3.46 24.72 10.06
N PHE A 312 -3.84 24.04 8.97
CA PHE A 312 -3.36 22.71 8.62
C PHE A 312 -1.83 22.66 8.50
N VAL A 313 -1.23 23.59 7.76
CA VAL A 313 0.23 23.63 7.57
C VAL A 313 0.96 24.01 8.86
N ILE A 314 0.37 24.87 9.71
CA ILE A 314 0.92 25.19 11.04
C ILE A 314 0.89 23.94 11.95
N TYR A 315 -0.22 23.21 12.02
CA TYR A 315 -0.26 21.96 12.78
C TYR A 315 0.76 20.93 12.27
N THR A 316 0.91 20.84 10.94
CA THR A 316 1.94 19.99 10.30
C THR A 316 3.35 20.35 10.77
N LEU A 317 3.67 21.64 10.93
CA LEU A 317 4.97 22.08 11.48
C LEU A 317 5.20 21.54 12.90
N PHE A 318 4.21 21.69 13.78
CA PHE A 318 4.34 21.19 15.15
C PHE A 318 4.50 19.67 15.17
N LEU A 319 3.64 18.93 14.48
CA LEU A 319 3.68 17.47 14.44
C LEU A 319 5.00 16.95 13.86
N THR A 320 5.41 17.47 12.69
CA THR A 320 6.70 17.10 12.07
C THR A 320 7.87 17.39 13.01
N THR A 321 7.86 18.53 13.70
CA THR A 321 8.92 18.87 14.66
C THR A 321 8.99 17.84 15.79
N LEU A 322 7.85 17.37 16.27
CA LEU A 322 7.78 16.43 17.37
C LEU A 322 8.14 15.00 16.96
N GLU A 323 7.78 14.59 15.75
CA GLU A 323 8.22 13.31 15.16
C GLU A 323 9.74 13.28 14.97
N CYS A 324 10.34 14.40 14.54
CA CYS A 324 11.78 14.48 14.34
C CYS A 324 12.57 14.59 15.66
N TYR A 325 11.95 15.15 16.70
CA TYR A 325 12.61 15.50 17.97
C TYR A 325 11.74 15.17 19.20
N SER A 326 11.21 13.95 19.29
CA SER A 326 10.33 13.47 20.38
C SER A 326 10.87 13.77 21.79
N SER A 327 12.19 13.66 21.95
CA SER A 327 12.92 13.95 23.19
C SER A 327 12.62 15.33 23.80
N VAL A 328 12.20 16.32 22.98
CA VAL A 328 11.86 17.67 23.44
C VAL A 328 10.60 17.67 24.31
N ILE A 329 9.58 16.89 23.95
CA ILE A 329 8.36 16.74 24.77
C ILE A 329 8.71 16.11 26.11
N PHE A 330 9.48 15.02 26.09
CA PHE A 330 9.84 14.29 27.30
C PHE A 330 10.79 15.06 28.20
N ALA A 331 11.66 15.93 27.65
CA ALA A 331 12.49 16.82 28.45
C ALA A 331 11.66 17.72 29.36
N GLY A 332 10.48 18.19 28.92
CA GLY A 332 9.56 18.97 29.74
C GLY A 332 8.87 18.18 30.85
N ILE A 333 8.79 16.84 30.75
CA ILE A 333 8.23 15.97 31.80
C ILE A 333 9.33 15.53 32.79
N LEU A 334 10.51 15.20 32.27
CA LEU A 334 11.59 14.57 33.03
C LEU A 334 12.48 15.57 33.77
N THR A 335 12.45 16.85 33.40
CA THR A 335 13.27 17.89 34.02
C THR A 335 12.44 18.87 34.83
N ASP A 336 13.00 19.40 35.92
CA ASP A 336 12.36 20.43 36.75
C ASP A 336 12.49 21.85 36.16
N ASN A 337 12.79 21.98 34.86
CA ASN A 337 12.91 23.29 34.22
C ASN A 337 11.52 23.84 33.90
N GLU A 338 11.17 24.96 34.55
CA GLU A 338 9.88 25.62 34.40
C GLU A 338 9.58 26.04 32.96
N GLU A 339 10.60 26.47 32.19
CA GLU A 339 10.43 26.86 30.79
C GLU A 339 10.08 25.65 29.91
N LEU A 340 10.78 24.53 30.09
CA LEU A 340 10.50 23.29 29.35
C LEU A 340 9.13 22.71 29.72
N THR A 341 8.73 22.82 30.99
CA THR A 341 7.40 22.40 31.45
C THR A 341 6.30 23.24 30.79
N LYS A 342 6.50 24.56 30.65
CA LYS A 342 5.57 25.46 29.95
C LYS A 342 5.48 25.14 28.46
N VAL A 343 6.62 24.90 27.81
CA VAL A 343 6.66 24.49 26.39
C VAL A 343 5.91 23.18 26.19
N TYR A 344 6.15 22.19 27.05
CA TYR A 344 5.40 20.93 27.05
C TYR A 344 3.89 21.16 27.18
N GLY A 345 3.43 21.88 28.21
CA GLY A 345 2.01 22.12 28.44
C GLY A 345 1.31 22.82 27.27
N ARG A 346 1.94 23.86 26.71
CA ARG A 346 1.41 24.57 25.53
C ARG A 346 1.39 23.70 24.29
N THR A 347 2.38 22.84 24.11
CA THR A 347 2.45 21.92 22.97
C THR A 347 1.34 20.87 23.07
N VAL A 348 1.15 20.25 24.24
CA VAL A 348 0.07 19.28 24.46
C VAL A 348 -1.30 19.92 24.25
N ASP A 349 -1.54 21.12 24.78
CA ASP A 349 -2.79 21.87 24.56
C ASP A 349 -3.06 22.10 23.06
N LEU A 350 -2.03 22.49 22.30
CA LEU A 350 -2.12 22.69 20.85
C LEU A 350 -2.48 21.40 20.10
N LEU A 351 -1.89 20.26 20.47
CA LEU A 351 -2.16 18.97 19.84
C LEU A 351 -3.56 18.43 20.18
N VAL A 352 -4.00 18.64 21.43
CA VAL A 352 -5.38 18.34 21.84
C VAL A 352 -6.35 19.21 21.03
N LYS A 353 -6.10 20.52 20.89
CA LYS A 353 -6.92 21.41 20.05
C LYS A 353 -6.93 21.04 18.58
N CYS A 354 -5.81 20.51 18.06
CA CYS A 354 -5.73 19.97 16.69
C CYS A 354 -6.69 18.78 16.52
N THR A 355 -6.63 17.83 17.46
CA THR A 355 -7.47 16.63 17.46
C THR A 355 -8.94 16.98 17.68
N ASP A 356 -9.21 17.91 18.60
CA ASP A 356 -10.53 18.42 18.97
C ASP A 356 -10.92 19.67 18.18
N LYS A 357 -10.47 19.79 16.93
CA LYS A 357 -10.84 20.93 16.10
C LYS A 357 -12.36 20.92 15.88
N PRO A 358 -13.07 22.05 16.12
CA PRO A 358 -14.50 22.13 15.95
C PRO A 358 -14.92 21.86 14.50
N GLY A 359 -16.08 21.23 14.33
CA GLY A 359 -16.57 20.79 13.02
C GLY A 359 -16.33 19.31 12.74
N THR A 360 -16.91 18.82 11.65
CA THR A 360 -16.85 17.42 11.22
C THR A 360 -15.87 17.27 10.06
N TYR A 361 -14.87 16.41 10.20
CA TYR A 361 -14.02 15.99 9.10
C TYR A 361 -14.85 15.23 8.04
N PRO A 362 -14.58 15.33 6.73
CA PRO A 362 -13.64 16.25 6.07
C PRO A 362 -14.27 17.60 5.65
N VAL A 363 -15.54 17.84 6.00
CA VAL A 363 -16.33 18.93 5.41
C VAL A 363 -16.08 20.27 6.08
N ASP A 364 -16.10 20.30 7.41
CA ASP A 364 -15.97 21.55 8.17
C ASP A 364 -14.51 21.83 8.55
N GLU A 365 -13.69 20.78 8.69
CA GLU A 365 -12.28 20.88 9.06
C GLU A 365 -11.44 19.73 8.50
N SER A 366 -10.13 19.95 8.41
CA SER A 366 -9.15 19.02 7.81
C SER A 366 -7.95 18.72 8.71
N CYS A 367 -7.87 19.30 9.91
CA CYS A 367 -6.68 19.24 10.75
C CYS A 367 -6.65 18.01 11.65
N SER A 368 -7.80 17.52 12.12
CA SER A 368 -7.85 16.48 13.15
C SER A 368 -7.19 15.16 12.73
N THR A 369 -7.17 14.85 11.44
CA THR A 369 -6.48 13.67 10.88
C THR A 369 -4.96 13.72 11.08
N LEU A 370 -4.35 14.92 11.11
CA LEU A 370 -2.91 15.08 11.24
C LEU A 370 -2.37 14.55 12.58
N ALA A 371 -3.16 14.66 13.65
CA ALA A 371 -2.72 14.28 14.99
C ALA A 371 -2.73 12.76 15.24
N MET A 372 -3.39 11.97 14.39
CA MET A 372 -3.60 10.52 14.61
C MET A 372 -2.27 9.75 14.67
N GLU A 373 -1.40 9.93 13.69
CA GLU A 373 -0.08 9.27 13.64
C GLU A 373 0.82 9.69 14.81
N PHE A 374 0.71 10.94 15.24
CA PHE A 374 1.46 11.45 16.39
C PHE A 374 1.08 10.74 17.69
N TRP A 375 -0.22 10.47 17.93
CA TRP A 375 -0.64 9.75 19.14
C TRP A 375 -0.05 8.33 19.15
N TYR A 376 -0.04 7.63 18.02
CA TYR A 376 0.65 6.33 17.93
C TYR A 376 2.16 6.46 18.22
N MET A 377 2.84 7.42 17.60
CA MET A 377 4.27 7.66 17.81
C MET A 377 4.61 7.98 19.27
N LEU A 378 3.81 8.83 19.93
CA LEU A 378 4.03 9.23 21.32
C LEU A 378 3.93 8.02 22.27
N GLN A 379 2.98 7.11 22.05
CA GLN A 379 2.89 5.86 22.81
C GLN A 379 4.16 5.02 22.62
N ASP A 380 4.56 4.76 21.37
CA ASP A 380 5.69 3.88 21.06
C ASP A 380 7.00 4.40 21.64
N GLU A 381 7.23 5.73 21.56
CA GLU A 381 8.38 6.39 22.16
C GLU A 381 8.42 6.25 23.69
N VAL A 382 7.28 6.38 24.38
CA VAL A 382 7.22 6.16 25.84
C VAL A 382 7.49 4.69 26.18
N PHE A 383 6.94 3.76 25.41
CA PHE A 383 7.08 2.33 25.69
C PHE A 383 8.46 1.77 25.36
N SER A 384 9.15 2.35 24.40
CA SER A 384 10.51 2.01 23.99
C SER A 384 11.61 2.66 24.85
N MET A 385 11.26 3.55 25.79
CA MET A 385 12.24 4.19 26.67
C MET A 385 13.07 3.16 27.46
N PRO A 386 14.42 3.25 27.43
CA PRO A 386 15.30 2.27 28.07
C PRO A 386 15.38 2.41 29.60
N ASN A 387 14.97 3.56 30.16
CA ASN A 387 15.00 3.81 31.61
C ASN A 387 13.58 3.68 32.18
N ASP A 388 13.36 2.67 33.01
CA ASP A 388 12.07 2.36 33.62
C ASP A 388 11.51 3.52 34.45
N ASP A 389 12.34 4.24 35.22
CA ASP A 389 11.88 5.37 36.03
C ASP A 389 11.37 6.53 35.16
N HIS A 390 12.07 6.81 34.05
CA HIS A 390 11.65 7.83 33.08
C HIS A 390 10.38 7.40 32.36
N LYS A 391 10.32 6.12 31.95
CA LYS A 391 9.15 5.52 31.31
C LYS A 391 7.92 5.66 32.19
N THR A 392 7.99 5.27 33.46
CA THR A 392 6.84 5.38 34.39
C THR A 392 6.39 6.83 34.56
N LYS A 393 7.32 7.78 34.75
CA LYS A 393 6.97 9.21 34.87
C LYS A 393 6.29 9.75 33.62
N CYS A 394 6.85 9.48 32.44
CA CYS A 394 6.27 9.92 31.16
C CYS A 394 4.93 9.26 30.92
N TRP A 395 4.81 7.96 31.20
CA TRP A 395 3.56 7.23 31.05
C TRP A 395 2.45 7.79 31.95
N ASP A 396 2.74 8.06 33.22
CA ASP A 396 1.78 8.65 34.14
C ASP A 396 1.38 10.08 33.74
N ALA A 397 2.30 10.85 33.14
CA ALA A 397 2.02 12.19 32.64
C ALA A 397 1.09 12.19 31.41
N ILE A 398 1.21 11.21 30.51
CA ILE A 398 0.38 11.13 29.29
C ILE A 398 -0.98 10.47 29.52
N LYS A 399 -1.14 9.60 30.53
CA LYS A 399 -2.40 8.87 30.79
C LYS A 399 -3.64 9.78 30.82
N PRO A 400 -3.67 10.90 31.57
CA PRO A 400 -4.82 11.82 31.55
C PRO A 400 -5.09 12.45 30.19
N VAL A 401 -4.04 12.72 29.40
CA VAL A 401 -4.16 13.27 28.04
C VAL A 401 -4.85 12.25 27.14
N TYR A 402 -4.41 10.99 27.16
CA TYR A 402 -5.02 9.92 26.37
C TYR A 402 -6.47 9.65 26.78
N ALA A 403 -6.78 9.67 28.07
CA ALA A 403 -8.16 9.53 28.55
C ALA A 403 -9.07 10.65 28.00
N HIS A 404 -8.55 11.88 27.90
CA HIS A 404 -9.27 12.98 27.26
C HIS A 404 -9.40 12.79 25.74
N ILE A 405 -8.32 12.38 25.06
CA ILE A 405 -8.31 12.11 23.62
C ILE A 405 -9.33 11.04 23.24
N VAL A 406 -9.52 9.97 24.03
CA VAL A 406 -10.58 8.98 23.78
C VAL A 406 -11.96 9.64 23.68
N LYS A 407 -12.30 10.56 24.59
CA LYS A 407 -13.58 11.29 24.54
C LYS A 407 -13.66 12.21 23.31
N VAL A 408 -12.55 12.85 22.93
CA VAL A 408 -12.47 13.65 21.69
C VAL A 408 -12.72 12.78 20.46
N LEU A 409 -12.01 11.66 20.32
CA LEU A 409 -12.11 10.73 19.21
C LEU A 409 -13.52 10.17 19.06
N ILE A 410 -14.19 9.83 20.16
CA ILE A 410 -15.62 9.43 20.14
C ILE A 410 -16.46 10.55 19.53
N ARG A 411 -16.31 11.79 19.99
CA ARG A 411 -17.07 12.93 19.44
C ARG A 411 -16.78 13.16 17.95
N LYS A 412 -15.53 13.04 17.52
CA LYS A 412 -15.10 13.20 16.11
C LYS A 412 -15.54 12.04 15.21
N SER A 413 -15.82 10.86 15.78
CA SER A 413 -16.31 9.69 15.05
C SER A 413 -17.84 9.68 14.83
N GLN A 414 -18.56 10.68 15.32
CA GLN A 414 -20.02 10.79 15.17
C GLN A 414 -20.42 10.90 13.70
N LEU A 415 -21.29 10.00 13.27
CA LEU A 415 -21.88 10.06 11.94
C LEU A 415 -22.74 11.32 11.75
N PRO A 416 -22.77 11.89 10.53
CA PRO A 416 -23.70 12.96 10.23
C PRO A 416 -25.14 12.45 10.37
N ASN A 417 -25.98 13.23 11.06
CA ASN A 417 -27.41 12.95 11.15
C ASN A 417 -28.10 13.19 9.79
N ASP A 418 -29.36 12.75 9.67
CA ASP A 418 -30.10 12.79 8.40
C ASP A 418 -30.32 14.23 7.88
N LYS A 419 -30.21 15.24 8.75
CA LYS A 419 -30.28 16.67 8.39
C LYS A 419 -28.97 17.19 7.80
N ALA A 420 -27.83 16.69 8.25
CA ALA A 420 -26.51 17.07 7.77
C ALA A 420 -26.08 16.28 6.52
N LEU A 421 -26.60 15.05 6.35
CA LEU A 421 -26.25 14.14 5.25
C LEU A 421 -26.35 14.76 3.84
N PRO A 422 -27.34 15.62 3.50
CA PRO A 422 -27.41 16.23 2.16
C PRO A 422 -26.27 17.17 1.82
N LYS A 423 -25.48 17.62 2.81
CA LYS A 423 -24.29 18.46 2.58
C LYS A 423 -23.09 17.66 2.09
N TRP A 424 -23.12 16.34 2.23
CA TRP A 424 -21.98 15.46 1.99
C TRP A 424 -22.11 14.78 0.63
N ASN A 425 -21.03 14.78 -0.13
CA ASN A 425 -20.93 14.02 -1.37
C ASN A 425 -20.42 12.58 -1.08
N SER A 426 -20.34 11.75 -2.13
CA SER A 426 -19.89 10.35 -1.98
C SER A 426 -18.43 10.24 -1.54
N ASP A 427 -17.58 11.17 -1.97
CA ASP A 427 -16.16 11.19 -1.64
C ASP A 427 -15.96 11.63 -0.19
N ASP A 428 -16.76 12.59 0.31
CA ASP A 428 -16.75 13.02 1.72
C ASP A 428 -17.14 11.86 2.65
N LEU A 429 -18.18 11.10 2.27
CA LEU A 429 -18.64 9.94 3.04
C LEU A 429 -17.59 8.83 3.10
N GLU A 430 -16.91 8.54 1.98
CA GLU A 430 -15.83 7.56 1.95
C GLU A 430 -14.60 8.05 2.72
N THR A 431 -14.25 9.33 2.59
CA THR A 431 -13.16 9.96 3.32
C THR A 431 -13.41 9.91 4.83
N PHE A 432 -14.64 10.17 5.28
CA PHE A 432 -15.01 10.02 6.68
C PHE A 432 -15.03 8.57 7.14
N ARG A 433 -15.40 7.62 6.28
CA ARG A 433 -15.31 6.19 6.59
C ARG A 433 -13.85 5.79 6.87
N CYS A 434 -12.90 6.25 6.05
CA CYS A 434 -11.47 6.06 6.29
C CYS A 434 -11.03 6.73 7.59
N TYR A 435 -11.45 7.98 7.83
CA TYR A 435 -11.16 8.69 9.07
C TYR A 435 -11.67 7.98 10.32
N ARG A 436 -12.86 7.36 10.29
CA ARG A 436 -13.35 6.53 11.40
C ARG A 436 -12.48 5.30 11.63
N GLN A 437 -11.92 4.72 10.57
CA GLN A 437 -10.98 3.61 10.67
C GLN A 437 -9.66 4.07 11.34
N ASP A 438 -9.12 5.23 10.94
CA ASP A 438 -7.93 5.81 11.57
C ASP A 438 -8.17 6.16 13.04
N ILE A 439 -9.38 6.64 13.38
CA ILE A 439 -9.81 6.81 14.77
C ILE A 439 -9.80 5.46 15.51
N GLY A 440 -10.34 4.41 14.90
CA GLY A 440 -10.34 3.06 15.48
C GLY A 440 -8.92 2.57 15.80
N ASP A 441 -7.98 2.78 14.89
CA ASP A 441 -6.56 2.42 15.07
C ASP A 441 -5.90 3.28 16.16
N THR A 442 -6.26 4.57 16.24
CA THR A 442 -5.80 5.46 17.32
C THR A 442 -6.38 5.05 18.68
N LEU A 443 -7.63 4.59 18.75
CA LEU A 443 -8.24 4.08 19.98
C LEU A 443 -7.57 2.82 20.50
N LEU A 444 -7.07 1.94 19.63
CA LEU A 444 -6.24 0.80 20.02
C LEU A 444 -4.94 1.25 20.68
N SER A 445 -4.33 2.32 20.15
CA SER A 445 -3.14 2.95 20.71
C SER A 445 -3.44 3.55 22.09
N CYS A 446 -4.59 4.21 22.23
CA CYS A 446 -5.07 4.71 23.52
C CYS A 446 -5.31 3.58 24.53
N HIS A 447 -5.87 2.44 24.11
CA HIS A 447 -6.04 1.28 24.97
C HIS A 447 -4.70 0.78 25.52
N ASP A 448 -3.67 0.70 24.69
CA ASP A 448 -2.34 0.25 25.14
C ASP A 448 -1.74 1.19 26.22
N VAL A 449 -2.03 2.49 26.18
CA VAL A 449 -1.62 3.47 27.21
C VAL A 449 -2.47 3.37 28.48
N LEU A 450 -3.79 3.23 28.34
CA LEU A 450 -4.74 3.31 29.45
C LEU A 450 -4.97 1.96 30.16
N ASN A 451 -4.78 0.84 29.45
CA ASN A 451 -5.17 -0.52 29.86
C ASN A 451 -6.62 -0.54 30.37
N ASP A 452 -6.88 -1.15 31.53
CA ASP A 452 -8.23 -1.27 32.11
C ASP A 452 -8.96 0.08 32.28
N LEU A 453 -8.24 1.19 32.47
CA LEU A 453 -8.84 2.53 32.56
C LEU A 453 -9.58 2.91 31.27
N MET A 454 -9.20 2.35 30.12
CA MET A 454 -9.91 2.53 28.86
C MET A 454 -11.38 2.15 28.98
N LEU A 455 -11.67 1.02 29.64
CA LEU A 455 -13.05 0.52 29.80
C LEU A 455 -13.85 1.43 30.73
N ASP A 456 -13.23 2.02 31.75
CA ASP A 456 -13.88 3.00 32.61
C ASP A 456 -14.25 4.28 31.84
N VAL A 457 -13.33 4.79 31.02
CA VAL A 457 -13.56 5.97 30.16
C VAL A 457 -14.69 5.69 29.15
N LEU A 458 -14.68 4.53 28.50
CA LEU A 458 -15.74 4.14 27.57
C LEU A 458 -17.08 3.90 28.29
N SER A 459 -17.07 3.40 29.52
CA SER A 459 -18.29 3.19 30.30
C SER A 459 -18.92 4.52 30.72
N GLU A 460 -18.10 5.51 31.06
CA GLU A 460 -18.55 6.88 31.33
C GLU A 460 -19.13 7.53 30.06
N ALA A 461 -18.42 7.41 28.92
CA ALA A 461 -18.93 7.89 27.63
C ALA A 461 -20.26 7.20 27.23
N LEU A 462 -20.40 5.92 27.54
CA LEU A 462 -21.65 5.19 27.31
C LEU A 462 -22.79 5.75 28.15
N ASP A 463 -22.57 6.04 29.44
CA ASP A 463 -23.57 6.67 30.29
C ASP A 463 -23.97 8.06 29.78
N GLU A 464 -22.99 8.87 29.38
CA GLU A 464 -23.22 10.19 28.79
C GLU A 464 -24.06 10.09 27.50
N SER A 465 -23.72 9.14 26.62
CA SER A 465 -24.44 8.93 25.35
C SER A 465 -25.89 8.44 25.56
N ILE A 466 -26.13 7.57 26.54
CA ILE A 466 -27.48 7.11 26.91
C ILE A 466 -28.28 8.26 27.52
N LEU A 467 -27.65 9.08 28.37
CA LEU A 467 -28.30 10.26 28.93
C LEU A 467 -28.68 11.25 27.83
N TYR A 468 -27.79 11.49 26.87
CA TYR A 468 -28.03 12.36 25.72
C TYR A 468 -29.17 11.85 24.83
N LEU A 469 -29.20 10.53 24.56
CA LEU A 469 -30.28 9.90 23.80
C LEU A 469 -31.65 10.09 24.47
N ASN A 470 -31.69 10.01 25.80
CA ASN A 470 -32.91 10.15 26.59
C ASN A 470 -33.28 11.59 26.95
N TYR A 471 -32.42 12.57 26.62
CA TYR A 471 -32.64 13.98 26.96
C TYR A 471 -33.88 14.55 26.26
N ASP A 472 -34.06 14.23 24.97
CA ASP A 472 -35.27 14.54 24.21
C ASP A 472 -35.82 13.29 23.51
N PRO A 473 -36.76 12.56 24.15
CA PRO A 473 -37.32 11.33 23.59
C PRO A 473 -38.08 11.52 22.27
N GLN A 474 -38.41 12.76 21.89
CA GLN A 474 -39.06 13.05 20.61
C GLN A 474 -38.05 13.24 19.46
N ASN A 475 -36.79 13.55 19.79
CA ASN A 475 -35.76 13.76 18.78
C ASN A 475 -35.08 12.43 18.40
N ALA A 476 -35.54 11.87 17.27
CA ALA A 476 -34.96 10.66 16.72
C ALA A 476 -33.53 10.85 16.17
N ASP A 477 -32.99 12.08 16.08
CA ASP A 477 -31.66 12.37 15.51
C ASP A 477 -30.50 12.30 16.51
N ASN A 478 -30.75 12.01 17.80
CA ASN A 478 -29.72 12.02 18.86
C ASN A 478 -28.90 10.72 18.97
N TRP A 479 -29.09 9.78 18.05
CA TRP A 479 -28.38 8.50 18.03
C TRP A 479 -26.86 8.54 17.68
N PRO A 480 -26.30 9.52 16.93
CA PRO A 480 -24.91 9.46 16.48
C PRO A 480 -23.87 9.34 17.61
N LEU A 481 -24.08 9.99 18.75
CA LEU A 481 -23.16 9.90 19.88
C LEU A 481 -23.12 8.49 20.49
N LEU A 482 -24.28 7.83 20.59
CA LEU A 482 -24.37 6.46 21.06
C LEU A 482 -23.72 5.50 20.05
N GLU A 483 -23.97 5.69 18.75
CA GLU A 483 -23.33 4.89 17.70
C GLU A 483 -21.82 5.04 17.71
N ALA A 484 -21.30 6.27 17.83
CA ALA A 484 -19.87 6.55 17.94
C ALA A 484 -19.22 5.92 19.18
N THR A 485 -19.95 5.90 20.30
CA THR A 485 -19.48 5.25 21.53
C THR A 485 -19.43 3.73 21.37
N ILE A 486 -20.44 3.13 20.74
CA ILE A 486 -20.45 1.70 20.42
C ILE A 486 -19.32 1.36 19.42
N HIS A 487 -19.08 2.23 18.43
CA HIS A 487 -17.96 2.12 17.50
C HIS A 487 -16.62 2.07 18.26
N ALA A 488 -16.41 2.94 19.25
CA ALA A 488 -15.20 2.91 20.05
C ALA A 488 -15.01 1.60 20.83
N TYR A 489 -16.08 1.02 21.39
CA TYR A 489 -16.05 -0.32 21.98
C TYR A 489 -15.73 -1.41 20.96
N CYS A 490 -16.26 -1.30 19.75
CA CYS A 490 -16.00 -2.24 18.66
C CYS A 490 -14.54 -2.19 18.22
N SER A 491 -13.96 -0.98 18.07
CA SER A 491 -12.58 -0.78 17.65
C SER A 491 -11.58 -1.46 18.59
N ILE A 492 -11.86 -1.46 19.90
CA ILE A 492 -10.95 -2.08 20.90
C ILE A 492 -11.22 -3.56 21.18
N ALA A 493 -12.24 -4.17 20.57
CA ALA A 493 -12.71 -5.52 20.92
C ALA A 493 -11.57 -6.57 20.89
N GLN A 494 -10.67 -6.48 19.91
CA GLN A 494 -9.53 -7.38 19.75
C GLN A 494 -8.46 -7.30 20.84
N LYS A 495 -8.48 -6.26 21.69
CA LYS A 495 -7.52 -6.04 22.79
C LYS A 495 -8.08 -6.46 24.16
N ILE A 496 -9.35 -6.83 24.24
CA ILE A 496 -10.01 -7.17 25.50
C ILE A 496 -9.59 -8.57 25.95
N GLU A 497 -9.11 -8.68 27.18
CA GLU A 497 -8.76 -9.96 27.79
C GLU A 497 -10.00 -10.83 28.06
N TYR A 498 -9.80 -12.13 28.25
CA TYR A 498 -10.87 -13.13 28.50
C TYR A 498 -11.63 -12.94 29.84
N ALA A 499 -11.20 -12.00 30.68
CA ALA A 499 -11.82 -11.73 31.97
C ALA A 499 -13.22 -11.11 31.82
N GLU A 500 -14.08 -11.36 32.81
CA GLU A 500 -15.41 -10.75 32.85
C GLU A 500 -15.32 -9.30 33.34
N TYR A 501 -15.36 -8.35 32.41
CA TYR A 501 -15.39 -6.92 32.71
C TYR A 501 -16.82 -6.39 32.86
N PRO A 502 -17.18 -5.74 33.99
CA PRO A 502 -18.51 -5.15 34.17
C PRO A 502 -18.93 -4.17 33.07
N GLN A 503 -17.98 -3.45 32.49
CA GLN A 503 -18.16 -2.46 31.43
C GLN A 503 -18.62 -3.14 30.13
N ILE A 504 -18.03 -4.29 29.77
CA ILE A 504 -18.43 -5.08 28.61
C ILE A 504 -19.81 -5.73 28.82
N VAL A 505 -20.07 -6.25 30.02
CA VAL A 505 -21.39 -6.79 30.37
C VAL A 505 -22.48 -5.72 30.25
N LYS A 506 -22.19 -4.49 30.71
CA LYS A 506 -23.09 -3.34 30.55
C LYS A 506 -23.31 -3.00 29.09
N LEU A 507 -22.26 -2.95 28.27
CA LEU A 507 -22.36 -2.74 26.81
C LEU A 507 -23.31 -3.75 26.18
N LEU A 508 -23.07 -5.05 26.36
CA LEU A 508 -23.89 -6.11 25.75
C LEU A 508 -25.36 -6.01 26.15
N LYS A 509 -25.63 -5.64 27.41
CA LYS A 509 -27.00 -5.37 27.86
C LYS A 509 -27.61 -4.17 27.12
N VAL A 510 -26.89 -3.05 27.04
CA VAL A 510 -27.34 -1.85 26.33
C VAL A 510 -27.64 -2.17 24.86
N LEU A 511 -26.79 -2.95 24.18
CA LEU A 511 -27.04 -3.36 22.79
C LEU A 511 -28.37 -4.09 22.59
N ASN A 512 -28.87 -4.81 23.60
CA ASN A 512 -30.16 -5.50 23.52
C ASN A 512 -31.34 -4.61 23.91
N ASP A 513 -31.12 -3.61 24.75
CA ASP A 513 -32.17 -2.70 25.25
C ASP A 513 -32.48 -1.54 24.27
N ILE A 514 -31.63 -1.28 23.26
CA ILE A 514 -31.83 -0.21 22.28
C ILE A 514 -33.07 -0.49 21.39
N PRO A 515 -34.04 0.44 21.31
CA PRO A 515 -35.19 0.31 20.42
C PRO A 515 -34.81 0.70 18.98
N TYR A 516 -34.10 -0.18 18.28
CA TYR A 516 -33.58 0.07 16.92
C TYR A 516 -34.64 0.53 15.91
N ASP A 517 -35.90 0.12 16.07
CA ASP A 517 -37.00 0.51 15.18
C ASP A 517 -37.35 2.01 15.25
N LYS A 518 -36.82 2.74 16.25
CA LYS A 518 -37.00 4.19 16.41
C LYS A 518 -35.87 5.03 15.81
N TYR A 519 -34.69 4.45 15.60
CA TYR A 519 -33.47 5.16 15.24
C TYR A 519 -32.98 4.73 13.86
N SER A 520 -31.90 5.35 13.38
CA SER A 520 -31.30 4.98 12.11
C SER A 520 -30.79 3.53 12.10
N ASP A 521 -30.96 2.86 10.97
CA ASP A 521 -30.40 1.52 10.72
C ASP A 521 -28.87 1.47 10.92
N LYS A 522 -28.17 2.60 10.80
CA LYS A 522 -26.72 2.68 11.03
C LYS A 522 -26.35 2.31 12.48
N LEU A 523 -27.17 2.70 13.46
CA LEU A 523 -26.98 2.31 14.87
C LEU A 523 -27.12 0.79 15.05
N LEU A 524 -28.12 0.18 14.38
CA LEU A 524 -28.26 -1.28 14.38
C LEU A 524 -27.05 -1.96 13.72
N GLY A 525 -26.58 -1.43 12.59
CA GLY A 525 -25.38 -1.94 11.90
C GLY A 525 -24.17 -1.99 12.82
N MET A 526 -23.89 -0.90 13.53
CA MET A 526 -22.78 -0.80 14.48
C MET A 526 -22.94 -1.74 15.68
N ALA A 527 -24.17 -1.90 16.19
CA ALA A 527 -24.44 -2.86 17.27
C ALA A 527 -24.23 -4.32 16.84
N LEU A 528 -24.65 -4.68 15.62
CA LEU A 528 -24.45 -6.01 15.04
C LEU A 528 -22.96 -6.31 14.84
N GLU A 529 -22.22 -5.35 14.31
CA GLU A 529 -20.77 -5.44 14.11
C GLU A 529 -20.03 -5.59 15.45
N THR A 530 -20.43 -4.81 16.45
CA THR A 530 -19.88 -4.93 17.82
C THR A 530 -20.18 -6.30 18.41
N ALA A 531 -21.41 -6.82 18.30
CA ALA A 531 -21.73 -8.16 18.78
C ALA A 531 -20.89 -9.24 18.10
N GLY A 532 -20.59 -9.08 16.80
CA GLY A 532 -19.66 -9.93 16.06
C GLY A 532 -18.21 -9.81 16.54
N ALA A 533 -17.72 -8.58 16.76
CA ALA A 533 -16.35 -8.33 17.20
C ALA A 533 -16.02 -8.92 18.58
N TYR A 534 -17.02 -9.05 19.46
CA TYR A 534 -16.88 -9.68 20.78
C TYR A 534 -17.09 -11.21 20.76
N SER A 535 -17.12 -11.85 19.59
CA SER A 535 -17.32 -13.31 19.47
C SER A 535 -16.29 -14.12 20.26
N ASP A 536 -15.01 -13.74 20.19
CA ASP A 536 -13.92 -14.38 20.94
C ASP A 536 -14.19 -14.31 22.45
N TRP A 537 -14.50 -13.12 22.97
CA TRP A 537 -14.80 -12.90 24.39
C TRP A 537 -16.07 -13.65 24.85
N ILE A 538 -17.09 -13.74 23.99
CA ILE A 538 -18.32 -14.50 24.25
C ILE A 538 -18.04 -16.01 24.31
N SER A 539 -17.05 -16.51 23.55
CA SER A 539 -16.64 -17.92 23.59
C SER A 539 -16.19 -18.34 24.99
N ASP A 540 -15.48 -17.46 25.71
CA ASP A 540 -15.08 -17.67 27.12
C ASP A 540 -16.16 -17.28 28.13
N ASN A 541 -17.20 -16.53 27.71
CA ASN A 541 -18.33 -16.12 28.54
C ASN A 541 -19.70 -16.54 27.94
N PRO A 542 -20.01 -17.85 27.78
CA PRO A 542 -21.14 -18.33 26.96
C PRO A 542 -22.53 -17.91 27.43
N LYS A 543 -22.67 -17.41 28.67
CA LYS A 543 -23.94 -16.89 29.20
C LYS A 543 -24.51 -15.71 28.39
N TYR A 544 -23.67 -14.99 27.64
CA TYR A 544 -24.09 -13.87 26.79
C TYR A 544 -24.36 -14.27 25.33
N LEU A 545 -24.12 -15.54 24.97
CA LEU A 545 -24.39 -16.09 23.65
C LEU A 545 -25.86 -15.94 23.21
N PRO A 546 -26.88 -16.19 24.06
CA PRO A 546 -28.29 -16.08 23.64
C PRO A 546 -28.66 -14.65 23.21
N SER A 547 -28.23 -13.64 23.97
CA SER A 547 -28.47 -12.23 23.66
C SER A 547 -27.78 -11.78 22.37
N ALA A 548 -26.54 -12.26 22.13
CA ALA A 548 -25.84 -11.95 20.89
C ALA A 548 -26.54 -12.58 19.67
N ILE A 549 -27.00 -13.84 19.79
CA ILE A 549 -27.75 -14.52 18.73
C ILE A 549 -29.07 -13.80 18.44
N GLU A 550 -29.82 -13.40 19.46
CA GLU A 550 -31.10 -12.69 19.28
C GLU A 550 -30.92 -11.39 18.49
N LEU A 551 -29.93 -10.57 18.87
CA LEU A 551 -29.60 -9.33 18.17
C LEU A 551 -29.18 -9.58 16.72
N LEU A 552 -28.26 -10.53 16.49
CA LEU A 552 -27.77 -10.85 15.15
C LEU A 552 -28.86 -11.42 14.23
N VAL A 553 -29.75 -12.26 14.75
CA VAL A 553 -30.89 -12.80 13.99
C VAL A 553 -31.88 -11.69 13.63
N LYS A 554 -32.13 -10.71 14.52
CA LYS A 554 -32.94 -9.52 14.20
C LYS A 554 -32.35 -8.76 12.99
N GLY A 555 -31.03 -8.67 12.91
CA GLY A 555 -30.32 -8.01 11.81
C GLY A 555 -30.44 -8.70 10.46
N LEU A 556 -30.75 -10.01 10.39
CA LEU A 556 -30.88 -10.73 9.12
C LEU A 556 -32.05 -10.22 8.25
N SER A 557 -33.07 -9.64 8.85
CA SER A 557 -34.22 -9.07 8.16
C SER A 557 -34.13 -7.55 7.91
N SER A 558 -33.05 -6.89 8.35
CA SER A 558 -32.88 -5.44 8.20
C SER A 558 -32.06 -5.08 6.96
N THR A 559 -31.89 -3.77 6.71
CA THR A 559 -30.98 -3.27 5.66
C THR A 559 -29.51 -3.54 5.96
N GLN A 560 -29.18 -3.90 7.21
CA GLN A 560 -27.82 -4.20 7.70
C GLN A 560 -27.54 -5.71 7.77
N ALA A 561 -28.16 -6.50 6.89
CA ALA A 561 -27.94 -7.95 6.83
C ALA A 561 -26.47 -8.33 6.57
N SER A 562 -25.70 -7.46 5.91
CA SER A 562 -24.25 -7.64 5.73
C SER A 562 -23.48 -7.72 7.05
N GLN A 563 -23.79 -6.86 8.03
CA GLN A 563 -23.17 -6.86 9.36
C GLN A 563 -23.67 -8.06 10.18
N ALA A 564 -24.97 -8.36 10.11
CA ALA A 564 -25.55 -9.53 10.78
C ALA A 564 -24.94 -10.85 10.31
N THR A 565 -24.80 -11.05 8.99
CA THR A 565 -24.20 -12.26 8.43
C THR A 565 -22.71 -12.39 8.75
N LEU A 566 -21.98 -11.28 8.86
CA LEU A 566 -20.59 -11.28 9.31
C LEU A 566 -20.49 -11.64 10.79
N GLY A 567 -21.26 -10.98 11.66
CA GLY A 567 -21.26 -11.29 13.09
C GLY A 567 -21.70 -12.71 13.40
N LEU A 568 -22.68 -13.27 12.67
CA LEU A 568 -23.06 -14.69 12.82
C LEU A 568 -21.95 -15.64 12.33
N LYS A 569 -21.26 -15.30 11.25
CA LYS A 569 -20.14 -16.09 10.76
C LYS A 569 -19.06 -16.21 11.84
N ASP A 570 -18.69 -15.10 12.47
CA ASP A 570 -17.63 -15.04 13.48
C ASP A 570 -18.10 -15.70 14.79
N LEU A 571 -19.33 -15.38 15.26
CA LEU A 571 -19.88 -15.99 16.47
C LEU A 571 -20.00 -17.52 16.34
N THR A 572 -20.38 -18.03 15.17
CA THR A 572 -20.48 -19.47 14.94
C THR A 572 -19.16 -20.17 14.68
N SER A 573 -18.08 -19.45 14.29
CA SER A 573 -16.75 -20.05 14.22
C SER A 573 -16.11 -20.16 15.59
N GLU A 574 -16.28 -19.15 16.44
CA GLU A 574 -15.59 -19.08 17.74
C GLU A 574 -16.34 -19.83 18.85
N CYS A 575 -17.68 -19.79 18.86
CA CYS A 575 -18.50 -20.39 19.92
C CYS A 575 -19.04 -21.80 19.58
N GLN A 576 -18.38 -22.56 18.69
CA GLN A 576 -18.90 -23.84 18.18
C GLN A 576 -19.33 -24.82 19.29
N LYS A 577 -18.54 -24.94 20.36
CA LYS A 577 -18.78 -25.93 21.43
C LYS A 577 -20.12 -25.70 22.15
N GLU A 578 -20.46 -24.44 22.39
CA GLU A 578 -21.63 -24.01 23.17
C GLU A 578 -22.85 -23.70 22.28
N MET A 579 -22.71 -23.80 20.95
CA MET A 579 -23.75 -23.45 19.98
C MET A 579 -24.88 -24.50 19.88
N ALA A 580 -24.64 -25.73 20.34
CA ALA A 580 -25.56 -26.86 20.16
C ALA A 580 -27.02 -26.59 20.62
N PRO A 581 -27.29 -25.92 21.76
CA PRO A 581 -28.67 -25.63 22.21
C PRO A 581 -29.43 -24.68 21.28
N PHE A 582 -28.73 -23.81 20.57
CA PHE A 582 -29.30 -22.75 19.72
C PHE A 582 -29.28 -23.11 18.23
N ALA A 583 -28.65 -24.23 17.88
CA ALA A 583 -28.36 -24.62 16.51
C ALA A 583 -29.61 -24.77 15.63
N LEU A 584 -30.65 -25.48 16.09
CA LEU A 584 -31.86 -25.70 15.29
C LEU A 584 -32.67 -24.42 15.03
N PRO A 585 -32.99 -23.59 16.05
CA PRO A 585 -33.63 -22.30 15.82
C PRO A 585 -32.83 -21.39 14.88
N LEU A 586 -31.50 -21.38 15.03
CA LEU A 586 -30.63 -20.55 14.20
C LEU A 586 -30.59 -21.04 12.74
N LEU A 587 -30.57 -22.36 12.50
CA LEU A 587 -30.68 -22.93 11.14
C LEU A 587 -32.02 -22.57 10.48
N ASP A 588 -33.13 -22.61 11.23
CA ASP A 588 -34.44 -22.20 10.72
C ASP A 588 -34.47 -20.70 10.38
N ALA A 589 -33.85 -19.85 11.18
CA ALA A 589 -33.71 -18.42 10.90
C ALA A 589 -32.85 -18.17 9.64
N CYS A 590 -31.71 -18.87 9.51
CA CYS A 590 -30.86 -18.79 8.31
C CYS A 590 -31.61 -19.24 7.05
N ARG A 591 -32.39 -20.33 7.15
CA ARG A 591 -33.24 -20.80 6.05
C ARG A 591 -34.27 -19.75 5.63
N ALA A 592 -34.97 -19.16 6.60
CA ALA A 592 -35.97 -18.12 6.31
C ALA A 592 -35.33 -16.91 5.62
N ALA A 593 -34.15 -16.47 6.08
CA ALA A 593 -33.42 -15.37 5.47
C ALA A 593 -32.99 -15.66 4.02
N LEU A 594 -32.45 -16.85 3.75
CA LEU A 594 -32.06 -17.29 2.39
C LEU A 594 -33.26 -17.39 1.42
N GLN A 595 -34.44 -17.72 1.94
CA GLN A 595 -35.68 -17.81 1.14
C GLN A 595 -36.39 -16.46 0.96
N GLY A 596 -36.04 -15.45 1.76
CA GLY A 596 -36.70 -14.13 1.75
C GLY A 596 -36.42 -13.28 0.51
N GLY A 597 -35.35 -13.59 -0.24
CA GLY A 597 -35.03 -12.92 -1.51
C GLY A 597 -34.47 -11.49 -1.40
N HIS A 598 -34.25 -10.98 -0.17
CA HIS A 598 -33.70 -9.65 0.09
C HIS A 598 -32.17 -9.62 0.27
N LEU A 599 -31.54 -10.78 0.51
CA LEU A 599 -30.10 -10.89 0.73
C LEU A 599 -29.30 -10.72 -0.57
N LYS A 600 -28.17 -10.02 -0.48
CA LYS A 600 -27.17 -9.90 -1.55
C LYS A 600 -26.38 -11.20 -1.71
N ASN A 601 -25.76 -11.38 -2.87
CA ASN A 601 -24.94 -12.56 -3.18
C ASN A 601 -23.87 -12.84 -2.12
N SER A 602 -23.12 -11.82 -1.70
CA SER A 602 -22.07 -11.97 -0.68
C SER A 602 -22.60 -12.31 0.71
N GLU A 603 -23.83 -11.91 1.03
CA GLU A 603 -24.52 -12.21 2.30
C GLU A 603 -24.99 -13.67 2.31
N MET A 604 -25.58 -14.14 1.20
CA MET A 604 -25.97 -15.55 1.04
C MET A 604 -24.76 -16.49 1.15
N ILE A 605 -23.64 -16.13 0.52
CA ILE A 605 -22.39 -16.92 0.57
C ILE A 605 -21.84 -16.97 1.99
N ARG A 606 -21.81 -15.85 2.71
CA ARG A 606 -21.38 -15.79 4.13
C ARG A 606 -22.30 -16.62 5.03
N LEU A 607 -23.61 -16.49 4.85
CA LEU A 607 -24.59 -17.24 5.64
C LEU A 607 -24.48 -18.75 5.42
N MET A 608 -24.11 -19.21 4.22
CA MET A 608 -23.85 -20.64 3.98
C MET A 608 -22.62 -21.17 4.73
N TYR A 609 -21.62 -20.32 5.00
CA TYR A 609 -20.51 -20.69 5.88
C TYR A 609 -21.01 -20.89 7.33
N THR A 610 -21.80 -19.93 7.85
CA THR A 610 -22.46 -20.00 9.16
C THR A 610 -23.29 -21.28 9.30
N VAL A 611 -24.07 -21.63 8.28
CA VAL A 611 -24.88 -22.86 8.23
C VAL A 611 -24.00 -24.11 8.40
N GLY A 612 -22.87 -24.18 7.72
CA GLY A 612 -21.95 -25.32 7.84
C GLY A 612 -21.32 -25.44 9.24
N ASN A 613 -20.97 -24.32 9.88
CA ASN A 613 -20.49 -24.31 11.28
C ASN A 613 -21.57 -24.85 12.23
N ILE A 614 -22.81 -24.38 12.10
CA ILE A 614 -23.92 -24.82 12.96
C ILE A 614 -24.26 -26.29 12.71
N MET A 615 -24.26 -26.74 11.45
CA MET A 615 -24.48 -28.15 11.12
C MET A 615 -23.39 -29.07 11.68
N SER A 616 -22.17 -28.56 11.89
CA SER A 616 -21.07 -29.36 12.45
C SER A 616 -21.28 -29.75 13.92
N VAL A 617 -22.21 -29.09 14.63
CA VAL A 617 -22.43 -29.28 16.08
C VAL A 617 -23.73 -30.01 16.42
N ILE A 618 -24.53 -30.43 15.42
CA ILE A 618 -25.81 -31.14 15.61
C ILE A 618 -25.69 -32.64 15.31
N SER A 619 -26.76 -33.40 15.58
CA SER A 619 -26.81 -34.84 15.29
C SER A 619 -26.80 -35.13 13.78
N TYR A 620 -26.21 -36.26 13.40
CA TYR A 620 -26.10 -36.68 12.00
C TYR A 620 -27.46 -36.70 11.26
N GLU A 621 -28.52 -37.17 11.93
CA GLU A 621 -29.88 -37.18 11.36
C GLU A 621 -30.37 -35.78 10.97
N ASN A 622 -30.16 -34.80 11.86
CA ASN A 622 -30.51 -33.41 11.61
C ASN A 622 -29.63 -32.78 10.52
N ILE A 623 -28.34 -33.15 10.46
CA ILE A 623 -27.45 -32.69 9.37
C ILE A 623 -28.04 -33.10 8.02
N ILE A 624 -28.41 -34.37 7.84
CA ILE A 624 -28.98 -34.86 6.58
C ILE A 624 -30.29 -34.15 6.24
N GLN A 625 -31.16 -33.92 7.23
CA GLN A 625 -32.43 -33.21 7.02
C GLN A 625 -32.21 -31.76 6.56
N TYR A 626 -31.35 -30.99 7.24
CA TYR A 626 -31.12 -29.59 6.88
C TYR A 626 -30.28 -29.45 5.60
N LEU A 627 -29.38 -30.39 5.31
CA LEU A 627 -28.68 -30.42 4.02
C LEU A 627 -29.66 -30.58 2.86
N ASP A 628 -30.63 -31.47 2.97
CA ASP A 628 -31.66 -31.63 1.94
C ASP A 628 -32.46 -30.32 1.76
N ILE A 629 -32.89 -29.71 2.86
CA ILE A 629 -33.71 -28.49 2.81
C ILE A 629 -32.93 -27.27 2.26
N MET A 630 -31.65 -27.13 2.60
CA MET A 630 -30.86 -25.92 2.26
C MET A 630 -30.05 -26.06 0.97
N VAL A 631 -29.59 -27.28 0.64
CA VAL A 631 -28.67 -27.52 -0.49
C VAL A 631 -29.40 -28.03 -1.73
N SER A 632 -30.47 -28.82 -1.57
CA SER A 632 -31.26 -29.33 -2.71
C SER A 632 -31.76 -28.22 -3.65
N PRO A 633 -32.27 -27.07 -3.16
CA PRO A 633 -32.65 -25.96 -4.03
C PRO A 633 -31.50 -25.42 -4.89
N CYS A 634 -30.27 -25.39 -4.37
CA CYS A 634 -29.10 -24.93 -5.11
C CYS A 634 -28.78 -25.87 -6.29
N PHE A 635 -28.81 -27.19 -6.07
CA PHE A 635 -28.57 -28.16 -7.13
C PHE A 635 -29.75 -28.27 -8.12
N ALA A 636 -30.99 -28.11 -7.66
CA ALA A 636 -32.16 -28.08 -8.53
C ALA A 636 -32.08 -26.90 -9.53
N GLU A 637 -31.65 -25.73 -9.06
CA GLU A 637 -31.43 -24.57 -9.94
C GLU A 637 -30.30 -24.82 -10.95
N LEU A 638 -29.16 -25.37 -10.51
CA LEU A 638 -28.07 -25.78 -11.41
C LEU A 638 -28.55 -26.80 -12.47
N GLN A 639 -29.37 -27.77 -12.05
CA GLN A 639 -29.93 -28.78 -12.95
C GLN A 639 -30.86 -28.16 -13.99
N MET A 640 -31.71 -27.22 -13.60
CA MET A 640 -32.57 -26.48 -14.53
C MET A 640 -31.77 -25.70 -15.57
N THR A 641 -30.70 -25.02 -15.14
CA THR A 641 -29.82 -24.28 -16.08
C THR A 641 -29.13 -25.22 -17.07
N VAL A 642 -28.64 -26.37 -16.59
CA VAL A 642 -27.99 -27.39 -17.44
C VAL A 642 -28.98 -28.02 -18.43
N GLN A 643 -30.21 -28.33 -17.99
CA GLN A 643 -31.26 -28.90 -18.84
C GLN A 643 -31.71 -27.93 -19.94
N ASN A 644 -31.83 -26.65 -19.60
CA ASN A 644 -32.25 -25.62 -20.55
C ASN A 644 -31.13 -25.19 -21.51
N GLN A 645 -29.88 -25.62 -21.27
CA GLN A 645 -28.70 -25.17 -22.01
C GLN A 645 -28.58 -23.63 -22.08
N ASP A 646 -29.02 -22.94 -21.03
CA ASP A 646 -29.03 -21.48 -20.98
C ASP A 646 -27.60 -20.96 -20.73
N LYS A 647 -27.02 -20.36 -21.76
CA LYS A 647 -25.67 -19.75 -21.74
C LYS A 647 -25.70 -18.24 -21.57
N SER A 648 -26.79 -17.66 -21.06
CA SER A 648 -26.87 -16.23 -20.78
C SER A 648 -25.97 -15.81 -19.61
N ASP A 649 -25.54 -14.55 -19.59
CA ASP A 649 -24.76 -13.99 -18.48
C ASP A 649 -25.53 -14.04 -17.14
N ALA A 650 -26.86 -13.94 -17.18
CA ALA A 650 -27.71 -14.11 -16.00
C ALA A 650 -27.67 -15.55 -15.46
N ALA A 651 -27.69 -16.55 -16.35
CA ALA A 651 -27.51 -17.95 -15.96
C ALA A 651 -26.11 -18.21 -15.40
N LYS A 652 -25.07 -17.66 -16.02
CA LYS A 652 -23.69 -17.69 -15.54
C LYS A 652 -23.58 -17.15 -14.11
N GLY A 653 -24.11 -15.96 -13.85
CA GLY A 653 -24.09 -15.34 -12.51
C GLY A 653 -24.78 -16.20 -11.45
N ARG A 654 -25.90 -16.84 -11.79
CA ARG A 654 -26.60 -17.78 -10.88
C ARG A 654 -25.82 -19.06 -10.63
N ILE A 655 -25.20 -19.64 -11.65
CA ILE A 655 -24.34 -20.83 -11.51
C ILE A 655 -23.19 -20.54 -10.55
N ILE A 656 -22.48 -19.42 -10.76
CA ILE A 656 -21.35 -19.01 -9.92
C ILE A 656 -21.82 -18.85 -8.47
N LEU A 657 -22.89 -18.10 -8.22
CA LEU A 657 -23.45 -17.92 -6.87
C LEU A 657 -23.73 -19.26 -6.17
N ARG A 658 -24.40 -20.21 -6.85
CA ARG A 658 -24.73 -21.51 -6.23
C ARG A 658 -23.50 -22.36 -5.97
N LEU A 659 -22.52 -22.36 -6.87
CA LEU A 659 -21.25 -23.05 -6.65
C LEU A 659 -20.46 -22.42 -5.49
N GLU A 660 -20.45 -21.09 -5.35
CA GLU A 660 -19.81 -20.39 -4.23
C GLU A 660 -20.49 -20.70 -2.89
N MET A 661 -21.82 -20.72 -2.86
CA MET A 661 -22.60 -21.13 -1.68
C MET A 661 -22.27 -22.57 -1.25
N ILE A 662 -22.25 -23.51 -2.21
CA ILE A 662 -21.87 -24.91 -1.95
C ILE A 662 -20.42 -25.01 -1.48
N SER A 663 -19.51 -24.26 -2.13
CA SER A 663 -18.10 -24.20 -1.77
C SER A 663 -17.90 -23.74 -0.32
N LYS A 664 -18.60 -22.68 0.11
CA LYS A 664 -18.51 -22.18 1.50
C LYS A 664 -19.11 -23.14 2.50
N LEU A 665 -20.25 -23.75 2.21
CA LEU A 665 -20.80 -24.82 3.04
C LEU A 665 -19.82 -25.98 3.19
N PHE A 666 -19.24 -26.44 2.07
CA PHE A 666 -18.26 -27.51 2.10
C PHE A 666 -17.03 -27.13 2.88
N SER A 667 -16.59 -25.86 2.90
CA SER A 667 -15.43 -25.43 3.66
C SER A 667 -15.64 -25.45 5.19
N SER A 668 -16.84 -25.12 5.67
CA SER A 668 -17.14 -25.03 7.11
C SER A 668 -17.77 -26.28 7.72
N LEU A 669 -18.43 -27.12 6.93
CA LEU A 669 -19.06 -28.34 7.43
C LEU A 669 -18.02 -29.41 7.74
N ASN A 670 -17.61 -29.51 9.00
CA ASN A 670 -16.67 -30.52 9.48
C ASN A 670 -17.30 -31.39 10.57
N THR A 671 -17.65 -32.64 10.21
CA THR A 671 -18.22 -33.59 11.16
C THR A 671 -17.16 -34.40 11.92
N ARG A 672 -15.87 -34.26 11.56
CA ARG A 672 -14.76 -34.90 12.27
C ARG A 672 -14.42 -34.05 13.49
N LYS A 673 -14.82 -34.52 14.67
CA LYS A 673 -14.38 -33.92 15.93
C LYS A 673 -12.85 -33.88 15.95
N PRO A 674 -12.21 -32.72 16.17
CA PRO A 674 -10.77 -32.69 16.36
C PRO A 674 -10.46 -33.59 17.56
N SER A 675 -9.73 -34.67 17.32
CA SER A 675 -9.15 -35.43 18.41
C SER A 675 -8.07 -34.54 19.04
N GLU A 676 -7.96 -34.51 20.37
CA GLU A 676 -7.00 -33.69 21.14
C GLU A 676 -5.50 -33.95 20.81
N LYS A 677 -5.18 -34.64 19.71
CA LYS A 677 -3.83 -34.95 19.25
C LYS A 677 -3.43 -34.27 17.93
N ASP A 678 -4.32 -33.52 17.28
CA ASP A 678 -4.05 -32.94 15.96
C ASP A 678 -3.77 -31.43 15.98
N SER A 679 -3.73 -30.78 17.15
CA SER A 679 -3.67 -29.31 17.26
C SER A 679 -2.31 -28.67 16.96
N ASP A 680 -1.22 -29.43 16.78
CA ASP A 680 0.12 -28.84 16.61
C ASP A 680 0.75 -28.97 15.21
N ASP A 681 0.10 -29.56 14.20
CA ASP A 681 0.79 -29.74 12.93
C ASP A 681 -0.09 -29.90 11.67
N LEU A 682 -0.71 -28.80 11.22
CA LEU A 682 -1.21 -28.66 9.83
C LEU A 682 -0.07 -28.65 8.79
N SER A 683 1.20 -28.77 9.22
CA SER A 683 2.38 -28.78 8.37
C SER A 683 3.08 -30.14 8.24
N ALA A 684 2.78 -31.13 9.09
CA ALA A 684 3.58 -32.36 9.22
C ALA A 684 2.86 -33.71 9.00
N THR A 685 1.65 -33.76 8.46
CA THR A 685 0.95 -35.04 8.15
C THR A 685 1.25 -35.59 6.75
N VAL A 686 2.52 -35.62 6.35
CA VAL A 686 3.00 -36.47 5.24
C VAL A 686 4.19 -37.26 5.73
N GLY A 687 3.93 -38.31 6.51
CA GLY A 687 5.00 -39.14 7.06
C GLY A 687 4.60 -40.10 8.17
N ARG A 688 3.47 -40.80 8.08
CA ARG A 688 3.21 -41.99 8.91
C ARG A 688 2.55 -43.09 8.10
N SER A 689 3.36 -43.88 7.42
CA SER A 689 2.99 -45.24 7.04
C SER A 689 3.50 -46.21 8.10
N GLN A 690 2.64 -47.17 8.46
CA GLN A 690 2.86 -48.35 9.31
C GLN A 690 2.68 -48.17 10.83
N GLN A 691 1.45 -48.41 11.29
CA GLN A 691 1.22 -49.17 12.53
C GLN A 691 0.25 -50.34 12.25
N PRO A 692 0.44 -51.49 12.92
CA PRO A 692 -0.26 -52.73 12.61
C PRO A 692 -1.71 -52.72 13.14
N GLN A 693 -2.54 -53.44 12.40
CA GLN A 693 -3.97 -53.71 12.62
C GLN A 693 -4.35 -53.81 14.11
N GLN A 694 -5.23 -52.91 14.54
CA GLN A 694 -6.07 -53.03 15.72
C GLN A 694 -7.56 -52.86 15.33
N PRO A 695 -8.48 -53.44 16.11
CA PRO A 695 -9.72 -54.01 15.59
C PRO A 695 -10.73 -52.97 15.13
N VAL A 696 -11.52 -53.39 14.13
CA VAL A 696 -12.60 -52.70 13.43
C VAL A 696 -13.41 -51.83 14.40
N ALA A 697 -13.18 -50.52 14.35
CA ALA A 697 -14.07 -49.52 14.93
C ALA A 697 -15.48 -49.68 14.33
N PRO A 698 -16.55 -49.34 15.07
CA PRO A 698 -17.91 -49.33 14.52
C PRO A 698 -17.95 -48.55 13.20
N PRO A 699 -18.81 -48.91 12.23
CA PRO A 699 -18.88 -48.23 10.94
C PRO A 699 -19.09 -46.73 11.19
N GLN A 700 -18.08 -45.94 10.85
CA GLN A 700 -18.20 -44.49 10.95
C GLN A 700 -19.33 -44.05 10.01
N PRO A 701 -20.21 -43.13 10.45
CA PRO A 701 -21.26 -42.61 9.59
C PRO A 701 -20.61 -41.99 8.35
N VAL A 702 -21.20 -42.27 7.18
CA VAL A 702 -20.71 -41.74 5.90
C VAL A 702 -20.72 -40.22 5.96
N GLN A 703 -19.63 -39.57 5.55
CA GLN A 703 -19.55 -38.11 5.57
C GLN A 703 -20.69 -37.48 4.75
N PRO A 704 -21.44 -36.50 5.30
CA PRO A 704 -22.56 -35.89 4.57
C PRO A 704 -22.17 -35.23 3.25
N ILE A 705 -20.97 -34.62 3.18
CA ILE A 705 -20.44 -34.02 1.95
C ILE A 705 -20.26 -35.09 0.86
N LEU A 706 -19.80 -36.29 1.21
CA LEU A 706 -19.61 -37.38 0.26
C LEU A 706 -20.96 -37.80 -0.35
N LEU A 707 -22.01 -37.93 0.47
CA LEU A 707 -23.35 -38.29 -0.01
C LEU A 707 -23.91 -37.25 -0.99
N ILE A 708 -23.65 -35.96 -0.75
CA ILE A 708 -24.05 -34.88 -1.67
C ILE A 708 -23.30 -35.03 -2.99
N LEU A 709 -21.97 -35.20 -2.93
CA LEU A 709 -21.16 -35.34 -4.13
C LEU A 709 -21.53 -36.58 -4.93
N GLU A 710 -21.78 -37.74 -4.29
CA GLU A 710 -22.19 -38.96 -4.98
C GLU A 710 -23.50 -38.78 -5.77
N LYS A 711 -24.47 -38.05 -5.19
CA LYS A 711 -25.75 -37.75 -5.86
C LYS A 711 -25.63 -36.70 -6.96
N THR A 712 -24.65 -35.80 -6.87
CA THR A 712 -24.57 -34.59 -7.73
C THR A 712 -23.41 -34.60 -8.71
N MET A 713 -22.47 -35.55 -8.63
CA MET A 713 -21.28 -35.60 -9.48
C MET A 713 -21.63 -35.64 -10.98
N GLY A 714 -22.68 -36.38 -11.35
CA GLY A 714 -23.16 -36.41 -12.74
C GLY A 714 -23.58 -35.04 -13.25
N LEU A 715 -24.27 -34.24 -12.43
CA LEU A 715 -24.64 -32.86 -12.78
C LEU A 715 -23.41 -31.97 -12.95
N LEU A 716 -22.45 -32.06 -12.03
CA LEU A 716 -21.22 -31.26 -12.06
C LEU A 716 -20.37 -31.56 -13.30
N LYS A 717 -20.32 -32.82 -13.76
CA LYS A 717 -19.67 -33.21 -15.02
C LYS A 717 -20.35 -32.56 -16.23
N THR A 718 -21.67 -32.67 -16.34
CA THR A 718 -22.42 -32.05 -17.44
C THR A 718 -22.27 -30.52 -17.43
N LEU A 719 -22.25 -29.91 -16.25
CA LEU A 719 -22.00 -28.47 -16.10
C LEU A 719 -20.61 -28.09 -16.62
N CYS A 720 -19.59 -28.85 -16.24
CA CYS A 720 -18.21 -28.67 -16.72
C CYS A 720 -18.12 -28.77 -18.25
N GLU A 721 -18.79 -29.75 -18.86
CA GLU A 721 -18.80 -29.92 -20.33
C GLU A 721 -19.47 -28.73 -21.04
N GLN A 722 -20.58 -28.22 -20.51
CA GLN A 722 -21.30 -27.10 -21.11
C GLN A 722 -20.54 -25.76 -21.04
N TRP A 723 -19.79 -25.56 -19.95
CA TRP A 723 -19.09 -24.31 -19.62
C TRP A 723 -17.56 -24.43 -19.69
N ILE A 724 -17.02 -25.45 -20.37
CA ILE A 724 -15.57 -25.74 -20.42
C ILE A 724 -14.70 -24.58 -20.92
N HIS A 725 -15.28 -23.66 -21.70
CA HIS A 725 -14.60 -22.48 -22.22
C HIS A 725 -14.69 -21.24 -21.31
N ASP A 726 -15.58 -21.25 -20.32
CA ASP A 726 -15.74 -20.15 -19.38
C ASP A 726 -14.88 -20.40 -18.13
N GLU A 727 -13.85 -19.59 -18.00
CA GLU A 727 -12.85 -19.72 -16.95
C GLU A 727 -13.44 -19.49 -15.54
N SER A 728 -14.34 -18.52 -15.40
CA SER A 728 -14.93 -18.19 -14.09
C SER A 728 -15.83 -19.30 -13.53
N VAL A 729 -16.61 -19.98 -14.38
CA VAL A 729 -17.44 -21.11 -13.96
C VAL A 729 -16.56 -22.31 -13.58
N ILE A 730 -15.59 -22.65 -14.42
CA ILE A 730 -14.67 -23.77 -14.16
C ILE A 730 -13.83 -23.52 -12.91
N GLU A 731 -13.39 -22.29 -12.69
CA GLU A 731 -12.68 -21.92 -11.47
C GLU A 731 -13.52 -22.13 -10.22
N THR A 732 -14.76 -21.63 -10.24
CA THR A 732 -15.67 -21.74 -9.10
C THR A 732 -16.00 -23.20 -8.80
N LEU A 733 -16.19 -24.01 -9.84
CA LEU A 733 -16.40 -25.45 -9.72
C LEU A 733 -15.18 -26.16 -9.08
N CYS A 734 -13.97 -25.89 -9.60
CA CYS A 734 -12.74 -26.48 -9.05
C CYS A 734 -12.51 -26.07 -7.59
N LYS A 735 -12.76 -24.79 -7.26
CA LYS A 735 -12.69 -24.29 -5.88
C LYS A 735 -13.67 -25.03 -4.96
N ALA A 736 -14.93 -25.24 -5.38
CA ALA A 736 -15.92 -25.97 -4.60
C ALA A 736 -15.49 -27.43 -4.32
N LEU A 737 -14.99 -28.12 -5.35
CA LEU A 737 -14.49 -29.49 -5.23
C LEU A 737 -13.21 -29.59 -4.38
N GLN A 738 -12.35 -28.58 -4.44
CA GLN A 738 -11.17 -28.48 -3.59
C GLN A 738 -11.52 -28.32 -2.11
N GLN A 739 -12.56 -27.55 -1.78
CA GLN A 739 -13.05 -27.45 -0.39
C GLN A 739 -13.57 -28.80 0.10
N ALA A 740 -14.33 -29.51 -0.73
CA ALA A 740 -14.80 -30.86 -0.40
C ALA A 740 -13.63 -31.85 -0.19
N LEU A 741 -12.60 -31.80 -1.05
CA LEU A 741 -11.39 -32.62 -0.88
C LEU A 741 -10.70 -32.36 0.45
N THR A 742 -10.58 -31.09 0.85
CA THR A 742 -9.88 -30.69 2.08
C THR A 742 -10.57 -31.23 3.33
N ASN A 743 -11.91 -31.32 3.33
CA ASN A 743 -12.67 -31.86 4.46
C ASN A 743 -12.83 -33.39 4.41
N LEU A 744 -13.02 -33.98 3.23
CA LEU A 744 -13.18 -35.45 3.10
C LEU A 744 -11.86 -36.20 3.23
N MET A 745 -10.76 -35.66 2.71
CA MET A 745 -9.46 -36.33 2.63
C MET A 745 -9.63 -37.77 2.06
N ASP A 746 -9.24 -38.81 2.79
CA ASP A 746 -9.38 -40.22 2.36
C ASP A 746 -10.84 -40.66 2.07
N ASP A 747 -11.86 -40.01 2.63
CA ASP A 747 -13.26 -40.39 2.42
C ASP A 747 -13.74 -40.07 1.00
N ILE A 748 -13.01 -39.27 0.22
CA ILE A 748 -13.38 -38.95 -1.17
C ILE A 748 -13.07 -40.10 -2.15
N LYS A 749 -12.36 -41.15 -1.71
CA LYS A 749 -11.91 -42.28 -2.55
C LYS A 749 -12.99 -42.88 -3.48
N PRO A 750 -14.26 -43.05 -3.06
CA PRO A 750 -15.31 -43.56 -3.94
C PRO A 750 -15.52 -42.73 -5.22
N LEU A 751 -15.24 -41.42 -5.16
CA LEU A 751 -15.40 -40.48 -6.28
C LEU A 751 -14.06 -40.09 -6.93
N LEU A 752 -12.94 -40.64 -6.47
CA LEU A 752 -11.61 -40.22 -6.91
C LEU A 752 -11.43 -40.35 -8.43
N ASN A 753 -11.90 -41.46 -9.01
CA ASN A 753 -11.81 -41.69 -10.45
C ASN A 753 -12.62 -40.66 -11.24
N ASP A 754 -13.83 -40.33 -10.78
CA ASP A 754 -14.70 -39.34 -11.42
C ASP A 754 -14.10 -37.93 -11.38
N MET A 755 -13.48 -37.56 -10.25
CA MET A 755 -12.78 -36.29 -10.09
C MET A 755 -11.52 -36.23 -10.98
N CYS A 756 -10.73 -37.30 -11.04
CA CYS A 756 -9.55 -37.35 -11.92
C CYS A 756 -9.96 -37.20 -13.40
N CYS A 757 -11.01 -37.90 -13.84
CA CYS A 757 -11.54 -37.78 -15.20
C CYS A 757 -12.02 -36.35 -15.51
N LEU A 758 -12.72 -35.70 -14.57
CA LEU A 758 -13.14 -34.31 -14.70
C LEU A 758 -11.94 -33.37 -14.88
N ILE A 759 -10.91 -33.51 -14.04
CA ILE A 759 -9.68 -32.71 -14.11
C ILE A 759 -8.96 -32.91 -15.44
N LEU A 760 -8.82 -34.17 -15.89
CA LEU A 760 -8.21 -34.49 -17.17
C LEU A 760 -8.99 -33.88 -18.34
N HIS A 761 -10.33 -33.88 -18.26
CA HIS A 761 -11.18 -33.23 -19.25
C HIS A 761 -10.96 -31.72 -19.32
N ILE A 762 -10.76 -31.06 -18.16
CA ILE A 762 -10.41 -29.64 -18.09
C ILE A 762 -9.06 -29.38 -18.77
N PHE A 763 -8.03 -30.14 -18.42
CA PHE A 763 -6.70 -29.99 -19.03
C PHE A 763 -6.68 -30.27 -20.53
N ALA A 764 -7.56 -31.15 -21.05
CA ALA A 764 -7.63 -31.45 -22.47
C ALA A 764 -8.20 -30.29 -23.33
N ASN A 765 -8.90 -29.33 -22.73
CA ASN A 765 -9.59 -28.26 -23.46
C ASN A 765 -8.99 -26.88 -23.15
N LYS A 766 -9.20 -26.39 -21.92
CA LYS A 766 -8.66 -25.11 -21.44
C LYS A 766 -8.41 -25.25 -19.94
N CYS A 767 -7.15 -25.15 -19.54
CA CYS A 767 -6.76 -25.25 -18.14
C CYS A 767 -7.12 -23.96 -17.40
N ALA A 768 -7.81 -24.08 -16.27
CA ALA A 768 -7.94 -23.02 -15.29
C ALA A 768 -6.85 -23.18 -14.20
N PRO A 769 -6.31 -22.10 -13.62
CA PRO A 769 -5.35 -22.16 -12.52
C PRO A 769 -5.80 -23.06 -11.35
N SER A 770 -7.05 -22.92 -10.93
CA SER A 770 -7.66 -23.73 -9.86
C SER A 770 -7.69 -25.24 -10.16
N ALA A 771 -7.74 -25.66 -11.43
CA ALA A 771 -7.67 -27.07 -11.79
C ALA A 771 -6.27 -27.65 -11.51
N VAL A 772 -5.21 -26.86 -11.73
CA VAL A 772 -3.83 -27.24 -11.38
C VAL A 772 -3.67 -27.37 -9.87
N GLU A 773 -4.24 -26.44 -9.10
CA GLU A 773 -4.21 -26.51 -7.63
C GLU A 773 -4.94 -27.73 -7.09
N MET A 774 -6.16 -27.98 -7.60
CA MET A 774 -6.96 -29.14 -7.24
C MET A 774 -6.20 -30.44 -7.55
N ALA A 775 -5.70 -30.58 -8.78
CA ALA A 775 -4.91 -31.74 -9.19
C ALA A 775 -3.66 -31.93 -8.31
N GLY A 776 -2.97 -30.84 -7.95
CA GLY A 776 -1.83 -30.88 -7.06
C GLY A 776 -2.17 -31.34 -5.64
N ASN A 777 -3.33 -30.97 -5.11
CA ASN A 777 -3.79 -31.47 -3.81
C ASN A 777 -4.13 -32.97 -3.88
N PHE A 778 -4.80 -33.43 -4.94
CA PHE A 778 -5.04 -34.86 -5.17
C PHE A 778 -3.73 -35.65 -5.22
N ILE A 779 -2.73 -35.18 -5.99
CA ILE A 779 -1.41 -35.81 -6.08
C ILE A 779 -0.76 -35.87 -4.70
N LEU A 780 -0.72 -34.77 -3.95
CA LEU A 780 -0.08 -34.74 -2.64
C LEU A 780 -0.73 -35.68 -1.60
N ILE A 781 -2.05 -35.87 -1.67
CA ILE A 781 -2.79 -36.73 -0.73
C ILE A 781 -2.68 -38.21 -1.14
N PHE A 782 -2.90 -38.53 -2.42
CA PHE A 782 -3.14 -39.92 -2.86
C PHE A 782 -1.97 -40.59 -3.58
N TYR A 783 -0.88 -39.90 -3.90
CA TYR A 783 0.21 -40.51 -4.68
C TYR A 783 0.89 -41.71 -3.98
N ASN A 784 0.89 -41.73 -2.64
CA ASN A 784 1.45 -42.84 -1.87
C ASN A 784 0.50 -44.05 -1.74
N ASP A 785 -0.76 -43.92 -2.13
CA ASP A 785 -1.74 -45.01 -2.12
C ASP A 785 -1.57 -45.88 -3.39
N PRO A 786 -1.25 -47.19 -3.26
CA PRO A 786 -1.02 -48.06 -4.40
C PRO A 786 -2.18 -48.13 -5.40
N GLN A 787 -3.42 -47.98 -4.94
CA GLN A 787 -4.61 -48.12 -5.80
C GLN A 787 -4.83 -46.92 -6.70
N SER A 788 -4.47 -45.72 -6.25
CA SER A 788 -4.71 -44.45 -6.94
C SER A 788 -3.46 -43.83 -7.56
N ARG A 789 -2.27 -44.37 -7.23
CA ARG A 789 -0.97 -43.90 -7.72
C ARG A 789 -0.92 -43.74 -9.25
N GLU A 790 -1.49 -44.66 -10.02
CA GLU A 790 -1.48 -44.57 -11.48
C GLU A 790 -2.31 -43.39 -12.00
N SER A 791 -3.50 -43.15 -11.42
CA SER A 791 -4.32 -41.98 -11.73
C SER A 791 -3.59 -40.67 -11.36
N MET A 792 -2.86 -40.64 -10.25
CA MET A 792 -2.07 -39.46 -9.85
C MET A 792 -0.91 -39.19 -10.83
N LYS A 793 -0.28 -40.24 -11.38
CA LYS A 793 0.73 -40.11 -12.43
C LYS A 793 0.14 -39.52 -13.71
N GLN A 794 -1.05 -39.98 -14.12
CA GLN A 794 -1.76 -39.45 -15.28
C GLN A 794 -2.08 -37.96 -15.10
N LEU A 795 -2.58 -37.56 -13.91
CA LEU A 795 -2.82 -36.15 -13.60
C LEU A 795 -1.54 -35.32 -13.68
N PHE A 796 -0.43 -35.82 -13.10
CA PHE A 796 0.82 -35.09 -13.11
C PHE A 796 1.36 -34.90 -14.54
N ASN A 797 1.29 -35.94 -15.39
CA ASN A 797 1.65 -35.83 -16.80
C ASN A 797 0.79 -34.83 -17.55
N ALA A 798 -0.54 -34.88 -17.37
CA ALA A 798 -1.45 -33.96 -18.05
C ALA A 798 -1.14 -32.49 -17.72
N ILE A 799 -0.81 -32.18 -16.45
CA ILE A 799 -0.39 -30.82 -16.05
C ILE A 799 0.90 -30.42 -16.78
N LEU A 800 1.92 -31.30 -16.80
CA LEU A 800 3.20 -31.00 -17.45
C LEU A 800 3.01 -30.79 -18.96
N GLU A 801 2.33 -31.71 -19.64
CA GLU A 801 2.10 -31.68 -21.08
C GLU A 801 1.33 -30.42 -21.51
N TYR A 802 0.25 -30.09 -20.81
CA TYR A 802 -0.54 -28.89 -21.10
C TYR A 802 0.29 -27.62 -20.96
N ASN A 803 0.95 -27.44 -19.82
CA ASN A 803 1.71 -26.22 -19.52
C ASN A 803 2.92 -26.06 -20.46
N PHE A 804 3.59 -27.16 -20.80
CA PHE A 804 4.66 -27.13 -21.80
C PHE A 804 4.16 -26.78 -23.19
N GLY A 805 3.00 -27.31 -23.60
CA GLY A 805 2.38 -26.98 -24.89
C GLY A 805 2.03 -25.50 -24.98
N GLN A 806 1.39 -24.95 -23.94
CA GLN A 806 1.04 -23.52 -23.88
C GLN A 806 2.29 -22.63 -23.87
N MET A 807 3.25 -22.88 -22.97
CA MET A 807 4.46 -22.07 -22.92
C MET A 807 5.24 -22.12 -24.23
N GLN A 808 5.30 -23.26 -24.91
CA GLN A 808 5.95 -23.36 -26.22
C GLN A 808 5.25 -22.54 -27.30
N GLN A 809 3.92 -22.66 -27.41
CA GLN A 809 3.13 -21.95 -28.41
C GLN A 809 3.28 -20.43 -28.28
N TYR A 810 3.27 -19.89 -27.05
CA TYR A 810 3.40 -18.46 -26.80
C TYR A 810 4.84 -17.95 -26.90
N ASP A 811 5.82 -18.76 -26.51
CA ASP A 811 7.25 -18.45 -26.65
C ASP A 811 7.67 -18.36 -28.13
N GLU A 812 7.16 -19.25 -29.00
CA GLU A 812 7.36 -19.16 -30.46
C GLU A 812 6.81 -17.86 -31.07
N GLN A 813 5.80 -17.25 -30.44
CA GLN A 813 5.20 -15.99 -30.85
C GLN A 813 5.80 -14.76 -30.15
N GLN A 814 6.80 -14.93 -29.28
CA GLN A 814 7.33 -13.89 -28.39
C GLN A 814 6.27 -13.23 -27.49
N LYS A 815 5.25 -13.99 -27.10
CA LYS A 815 4.10 -13.54 -26.29
C LYS A 815 3.99 -14.28 -24.96
N LEU A 816 5.13 -14.68 -24.38
CA LEU A 816 5.14 -15.46 -23.14
C LEU A 816 4.48 -14.70 -21.95
N SER A 817 4.50 -13.37 -21.98
CA SER A 817 3.78 -12.51 -21.02
C SER A 817 2.26 -12.75 -21.00
N ASP A 818 1.64 -13.12 -22.13
CA ASP A 818 0.19 -13.33 -22.21
C ASP A 818 -0.29 -14.54 -21.39
N VAL A 819 0.63 -15.40 -20.94
CA VAL A 819 0.37 -16.59 -20.11
C VAL A 819 1.04 -16.53 -18.74
N ALA A 820 1.34 -15.33 -18.24
CA ALA A 820 1.99 -15.11 -16.94
C ALA A 820 1.29 -15.81 -15.76
N ASP A 821 -0.04 -15.72 -15.66
CA ASP A 821 -0.82 -16.33 -14.56
C ASP A 821 -0.73 -17.86 -14.55
N LEU A 822 -0.72 -18.46 -15.75
CA LEU A 822 -0.54 -19.89 -15.93
C LEU A 822 0.87 -20.32 -15.49
N ILE A 823 1.90 -19.58 -15.90
CA ILE A 823 3.30 -19.80 -15.49
C ILE A 823 3.43 -19.71 -13.97
N GLU A 824 2.80 -18.70 -13.35
CA GLU A 824 2.80 -18.51 -11.91
C GLU A 824 2.25 -19.75 -11.19
N THR A 825 1.06 -20.19 -11.60
CA THR A 825 0.37 -21.33 -11.02
C THR A 825 1.15 -22.63 -11.23
N PHE A 826 1.72 -22.82 -12.43
CA PHE A 826 2.52 -23.99 -12.78
C PHE A 826 3.78 -24.11 -11.91
N TYR A 827 4.52 -23.02 -11.69
CA TYR A 827 5.72 -23.06 -10.84
C TYR A 827 5.39 -23.10 -9.35
N MET A 828 4.25 -22.54 -8.93
CA MET A 828 3.75 -22.71 -7.56
C MET A 828 3.42 -24.19 -7.27
N PHE A 829 2.72 -24.86 -8.20
CA PHE A 829 2.46 -26.30 -8.14
C PHE A 829 3.78 -27.11 -8.08
N ASN A 830 4.68 -26.89 -9.04
CA ASN A 830 5.95 -27.64 -9.10
C ASN A 830 6.82 -27.40 -7.85
N THR A 831 6.79 -26.20 -7.26
CA THR A 831 7.49 -25.92 -5.99
C THR A 831 6.98 -26.81 -4.86
N ARG A 832 5.65 -26.95 -4.73
CA ARG A 832 5.02 -27.81 -3.70
C ARG A 832 5.37 -29.28 -3.90
N ILE A 833 5.24 -29.79 -5.13
CA ILE A 833 5.56 -31.18 -5.47
C ILE A 833 7.04 -31.47 -5.26
N THR A 834 7.94 -30.58 -5.71
CA THR A 834 9.38 -30.76 -5.54
C THR A 834 9.79 -30.83 -4.07
N LYS A 835 9.18 -29.99 -3.22
CA LYS A 835 9.46 -29.97 -1.77
C LYS A 835 9.00 -31.24 -1.06
N LYS A 836 7.79 -31.74 -1.37
CA LYS A 836 7.19 -32.85 -0.62
C LYS A 836 7.46 -34.22 -1.24
N MET A 837 7.54 -34.32 -2.57
CA MET A 837 7.54 -35.58 -3.32
C MET A 837 8.45 -35.54 -4.57
N PRO A 838 9.77 -35.29 -4.43
CA PRO A 838 10.69 -35.17 -5.58
C PRO A 838 10.83 -36.46 -6.41
N VAL A 839 10.52 -37.63 -5.82
CA VAL A 839 10.57 -38.94 -6.49
C VAL A 839 9.58 -39.00 -7.67
N CYS A 840 8.48 -38.24 -7.62
CA CYS A 840 7.47 -38.22 -8.68
C CYS A 840 8.07 -37.92 -10.06
N TYR A 841 8.98 -36.94 -10.16
CA TYR A 841 9.62 -36.58 -11.43
C TYR A 841 10.36 -37.76 -12.09
N GLY A 842 10.90 -38.69 -11.29
CA GLY A 842 11.54 -39.90 -11.77
C GLY A 842 10.54 -40.92 -12.31
N GLU A 843 9.48 -41.21 -11.55
CA GLU A 843 8.48 -42.21 -11.94
C GLU A 843 7.67 -41.80 -13.17
N VAL A 844 7.35 -40.51 -13.29
CA VAL A 844 6.56 -40.01 -14.43
C VAL A 844 7.43 -39.62 -15.63
N GLN A 845 8.74 -39.86 -15.53
CA GLN A 845 9.71 -39.58 -16.60
C GLN A 845 9.65 -38.12 -17.11
N ALA A 846 9.40 -37.16 -16.21
CA ALA A 846 9.28 -35.75 -16.54
C ALA A 846 10.56 -35.16 -17.17
N ASP A 847 10.40 -34.21 -18.09
CA ASP A 847 11.49 -33.43 -18.67
C ASP A 847 11.93 -32.31 -17.72
N CYS A 848 12.79 -32.68 -16.78
CA CYS A 848 13.36 -31.75 -15.81
C CYS A 848 14.20 -30.63 -16.44
N THR A 849 14.78 -30.86 -17.63
CA THR A 849 15.58 -29.84 -18.31
C THR A 849 14.68 -28.74 -18.83
N ARG A 850 13.58 -29.12 -19.50
CA ARG A 850 12.56 -28.18 -19.99
C ARG A 850 11.90 -27.37 -18.87
N LEU A 851 11.68 -27.97 -17.69
CA LEU A 851 11.21 -27.23 -16.50
C LEU A 851 12.16 -26.11 -16.10
N VAL A 852 13.46 -26.39 -16.06
CA VAL A 852 14.47 -25.40 -15.67
C VAL A 852 14.61 -24.32 -16.75
N GLU A 853 14.55 -24.68 -18.03
CA GLU A 853 14.64 -23.75 -19.16
C GLU A 853 13.50 -22.72 -19.15
N TYR A 854 12.25 -23.15 -19.02
CA TYR A 854 11.13 -22.20 -18.93
C TYR A 854 11.15 -21.39 -17.63
N ALA A 855 11.64 -21.94 -16.52
CA ALA A 855 11.77 -21.17 -15.27
C ALA A 855 12.78 -20.03 -15.44
N MET A 856 13.88 -20.29 -16.16
CA MET A 856 14.88 -19.28 -16.51
C MET A 856 14.36 -18.21 -17.48
N LYS A 857 13.42 -18.55 -18.37
CA LYS A 857 12.74 -17.56 -19.23
C LYS A 857 11.73 -16.75 -18.43
N ALA A 858 10.92 -17.42 -17.61
CA ALA A 858 9.89 -16.80 -16.79
C ALA A 858 10.45 -15.79 -15.77
N MET A 859 11.64 -16.02 -15.22
CA MET A 859 12.27 -15.04 -14.32
C MET A 859 12.82 -13.78 -15.02
N MET A 860 12.84 -13.75 -16.35
CA MET A 860 13.21 -12.59 -17.17
C MET A 860 12.00 -11.83 -17.72
N LEU A 861 10.78 -12.27 -17.39
CA LEU A 861 9.55 -11.58 -17.75
C LEU A 861 9.37 -10.29 -16.92
N PRO A 862 8.58 -9.32 -17.40
CA PRO A 862 8.32 -8.08 -16.66
C PRO A 862 7.39 -8.27 -15.45
N GLU A 863 6.54 -9.30 -15.43
CA GLU A 863 5.53 -9.53 -14.39
C GLU A 863 6.14 -10.13 -13.10
N THR A 864 5.81 -9.55 -11.94
CA THR A 864 6.36 -9.95 -10.63
C THR A 864 6.00 -11.39 -10.23
N GLY A 865 4.80 -11.86 -10.57
CA GLY A 865 4.30 -13.19 -10.25
C GLY A 865 5.19 -14.32 -10.81
N PRO A 866 5.33 -14.42 -12.15
CA PRO A 866 6.26 -15.34 -12.80
C PRO A 866 7.69 -15.27 -12.28
N ILE A 867 8.24 -14.07 -12.03
CA ILE A 867 9.59 -13.91 -11.48
C ILE A 867 9.70 -14.61 -10.13
N LYS A 868 8.84 -14.26 -9.17
CA LYS A 868 8.92 -14.76 -7.80
C LYS A 868 8.71 -16.28 -7.74
N LYS A 869 7.71 -16.82 -8.46
CA LYS A 869 7.42 -18.26 -8.41
C LYS A 869 8.45 -19.10 -9.15
N SER A 870 9.00 -18.61 -10.27
CA SER A 870 10.05 -19.32 -11.01
C SER A 870 11.35 -19.37 -10.23
N VAL A 871 11.75 -18.25 -9.61
CA VAL A 871 12.94 -18.20 -8.72
C VAL A 871 12.73 -19.07 -7.47
N GLY A 872 11.55 -19.03 -6.87
CA GLY A 872 11.17 -19.90 -5.75
C GLY A 872 11.24 -21.39 -6.12
N PHE A 873 10.71 -21.75 -7.29
CA PHE A 873 10.82 -23.09 -7.84
C PHE A 873 12.27 -23.51 -8.05
N LEU A 874 13.08 -22.73 -8.77
CA LEU A 874 14.49 -23.04 -9.02
C LEU A 874 15.26 -23.26 -7.71
N THR A 875 15.00 -22.42 -6.70
CA THR A 875 15.62 -22.55 -5.37
C THR A 875 15.30 -23.90 -4.72
N VAL A 876 14.01 -24.26 -4.67
CA VAL A 876 13.56 -25.53 -4.07
C VAL A 876 14.02 -26.72 -4.91
N PHE A 877 13.97 -26.60 -6.23
CA PHE A 877 14.43 -27.60 -7.19
C PHE A 877 15.91 -27.92 -7.02
N ILE A 878 16.76 -26.90 -6.91
CA ILE A 878 18.19 -27.07 -6.62
C ILE A 878 18.39 -27.77 -5.27
N LYS A 879 17.64 -27.37 -4.22
CA LYS A 879 17.73 -27.98 -2.88
C LYS A 879 17.39 -29.47 -2.87
N GLU A 880 16.33 -29.86 -3.57
CA GLU A 880 15.82 -31.24 -3.58
C GLU A 880 16.38 -32.10 -4.72
N SER A 881 17.07 -31.51 -5.69
CA SER A 881 17.57 -32.21 -6.90
C SER A 881 18.43 -33.44 -6.61
N ARG A 882 19.14 -33.50 -5.49
CA ARG A 882 19.95 -34.68 -5.11
C ARG A 882 19.11 -35.93 -4.80
N ASN A 883 17.81 -35.76 -4.53
CA ASN A 883 16.90 -36.86 -4.23
C ASN A 883 16.38 -37.58 -5.49
N CYS A 884 16.62 -37.02 -6.68
CA CYS A 884 16.16 -37.58 -7.96
C CYS A 884 17.26 -37.43 -9.04
N PRO A 885 17.80 -38.53 -9.61
CA PRO A 885 18.89 -38.48 -10.59
C PRO A 885 18.60 -37.57 -11.81
N ARG A 886 17.35 -37.52 -12.29
CA ARG A 886 16.94 -36.67 -13.40
C ARG A 886 17.04 -35.18 -13.06
N MET A 887 16.59 -34.81 -11.86
CA MET A 887 16.70 -33.43 -11.38
C MET A 887 18.16 -33.03 -11.21
N MET A 888 18.98 -33.92 -10.64
CA MET A 888 20.43 -33.69 -10.52
C MET A 888 21.09 -33.47 -11.88
N SER A 889 20.73 -34.27 -12.89
CA SER A 889 21.25 -34.11 -14.26
C SER A 889 20.82 -32.77 -14.89
N ALA A 890 19.57 -32.33 -14.67
CA ALA A 890 19.09 -31.05 -15.17
C ALA A 890 19.83 -29.86 -14.53
N VAL A 891 20.04 -29.89 -13.20
CA VAL A 891 20.83 -28.84 -12.51
C VAL A 891 22.28 -28.84 -12.96
N ALA A 892 22.90 -30.02 -13.10
CA ALA A 892 24.28 -30.13 -13.57
C ALA A 892 24.46 -29.62 -15.01
N GLY A 893 23.47 -29.84 -15.88
CA GLY A 893 23.48 -29.36 -17.27
C GLY A 893 23.19 -27.86 -17.43
N GLN A 894 22.32 -27.30 -16.58
CA GLN A 894 21.84 -25.91 -16.70
C GLN A 894 22.42 -24.93 -15.66
N GLY A 895 23.26 -25.38 -14.73
CA GLY A 895 23.75 -24.57 -13.61
C GLY A 895 24.45 -23.25 -14.01
N GLU A 896 25.26 -23.26 -15.08
CA GLU A 896 25.86 -22.03 -15.62
C GLU A 896 24.82 -21.08 -16.22
N ASN A 897 23.81 -21.61 -16.91
CA ASN A 897 22.73 -20.81 -17.52
C ASN A 897 21.83 -20.17 -16.46
N ILE A 898 21.54 -20.89 -15.36
CA ILE A 898 20.78 -20.34 -14.22
C ILE A 898 21.49 -19.10 -13.67
N LEU A 899 22.81 -19.18 -13.45
CA LEU A 899 23.60 -18.04 -12.98
C LEU A 899 23.68 -16.93 -14.02
N ARG A 900 23.88 -17.27 -15.30
CA ARG A 900 23.91 -16.28 -16.38
C ARG A 900 22.63 -15.45 -16.42
N ASN A 901 21.47 -16.10 -16.42
CA ASN A 901 20.19 -15.38 -16.47
C ASN A 901 19.92 -14.64 -15.15
N THR A 902 20.31 -15.20 -14.00
CA THR A 902 20.25 -14.50 -12.70
C THR A 902 21.01 -13.18 -12.76
N PHE A 903 22.23 -13.19 -13.31
CA PHE A 903 23.03 -11.98 -13.47
C PHE A 903 22.42 -10.96 -14.46
N LEU A 904 21.78 -11.42 -15.54
CA LEU A 904 21.03 -10.53 -16.44
C LEU A 904 19.85 -9.86 -15.73
N CYS A 905 19.13 -10.59 -14.89
CA CYS A 905 18.07 -10.05 -14.02
C CYS A 905 18.61 -8.96 -13.08
N LEU A 906 19.75 -9.20 -12.42
CA LEU A 906 20.43 -8.19 -11.60
C LEU A 906 20.87 -6.97 -12.42
N GLY A 907 21.36 -7.22 -13.65
CA GLY A 907 21.87 -6.22 -14.59
C GLY A 907 20.84 -5.22 -15.13
N GLY A 908 19.54 -5.58 -15.13
CA GLY A 908 18.49 -4.64 -15.54
C GLY A 908 17.19 -5.26 -16.04
N TYR A 909 17.13 -6.57 -16.30
CA TYR A 909 15.91 -7.22 -16.78
C TYR A 909 14.78 -7.26 -15.75
N THR A 910 15.11 -7.32 -14.44
CA THR A 910 14.11 -7.33 -13.38
C THR A 910 13.99 -5.95 -12.71
N PRO A 911 12.79 -5.49 -12.33
CA PRO A 911 12.62 -4.27 -11.54
C PRO A 911 13.48 -4.25 -10.27
N ARG A 912 13.95 -3.06 -9.85
CA ARG A 912 14.85 -2.90 -8.69
C ARG A 912 14.24 -3.45 -7.39
N ALA A 913 12.92 -3.37 -7.24
CA ALA A 913 12.19 -3.84 -6.07
C ALA A 913 12.19 -5.37 -5.88
N HIS A 914 12.67 -6.15 -6.87
CA HIS A 914 12.58 -7.61 -6.86
C HIS A 914 13.93 -8.30 -7.08
N VAL A 915 15.05 -7.59 -6.93
CA VAL A 915 16.39 -8.20 -7.11
C VAL A 915 16.81 -9.09 -5.94
N ASP A 916 16.21 -8.90 -4.77
CA ASP A 916 16.50 -9.62 -3.54
C ASP A 916 16.13 -11.12 -3.60
N VAL A 917 15.09 -11.47 -4.37
CA VAL A 917 14.63 -12.87 -4.52
C VAL A 917 15.70 -13.78 -5.13
N PHE A 918 16.60 -13.24 -5.95
CA PHE A 918 17.68 -14.01 -6.57
C PHE A 918 18.77 -14.44 -5.60
N ALA A 919 18.83 -13.85 -4.39
CA ALA A 919 19.73 -14.29 -3.32
C ALA A 919 19.53 -15.78 -2.97
N ASP A 920 18.30 -16.26 -3.08
CA ASP A 920 17.93 -17.63 -2.74
C ASP A 920 18.54 -18.67 -3.69
N ILE A 921 18.73 -18.32 -4.97
CA ILE A 921 19.40 -19.18 -5.96
C ILE A 921 20.87 -19.37 -5.59
N PHE A 922 21.58 -18.28 -5.27
CA PHE A 922 22.99 -18.35 -4.87
C PHE A 922 23.18 -19.22 -3.61
N LEU A 923 22.31 -19.06 -2.61
CA LEU A 923 22.34 -19.88 -1.40
C LEU A 923 22.05 -21.35 -1.69
N ALA A 924 21.05 -21.65 -2.53
CA ALA A 924 20.71 -23.02 -2.90
C ALA A 924 21.88 -23.71 -3.62
N LEU A 925 22.54 -23.02 -4.55
CA LEU A 925 23.71 -23.53 -5.27
C LEU A 925 24.92 -23.70 -4.34
N ASN A 926 25.21 -22.73 -3.47
CA ASN A 926 26.33 -22.85 -2.53
C ASN A 926 26.12 -23.98 -1.52
N TYR A 927 24.87 -24.23 -1.12
CA TYR A 927 24.53 -25.30 -0.18
C TYR A 927 24.59 -26.69 -0.82
N LYS A 928 24.04 -26.89 -2.03
CA LYS A 928 23.94 -28.22 -2.67
C LYS A 928 24.97 -28.51 -3.74
N TYR A 929 25.60 -27.52 -4.35
CA TYR A 929 26.54 -27.68 -5.46
C TYR A 929 27.80 -26.80 -5.28
N PRO A 930 28.48 -26.80 -4.12
CA PRO A 930 29.55 -25.84 -3.84
C PRO A 930 30.72 -25.92 -4.83
N SER A 931 31.11 -27.12 -5.27
CA SER A 931 32.19 -27.32 -6.24
C SER A 931 31.82 -26.78 -7.62
N ASP A 932 30.62 -27.10 -8.11
CA ASP A 932 30.13 -26.66 -9.40
C ASP A 932 29.79 -25.17 -9.40
N PHE A 933 29.29 -24.64 -8.28
CA PHE A 933 28.97 -23.23 -8.11
C PHE A 933 30.21 -22.35 -8.28
N VAL A 934 31.35 -22.73 -7.69
CA VAL A 934 32.64 -22.05 -7.89
C VAL A 934 33.08 -22.05 -9.35
N ARG A 935 32.75 -23.10 -10.11
CA ARG A 935 33.04 -23.18 -11.55
C ARG A 935 32.07 -22.30 -12.36
N TRP A 936 30.77 -22.41 -12.12
CA TRP A 936 29.73 -21.74 -12.91
C TRP A 936 29.68 -20.22 -12.68
N ILE A 937 29.99 -19.75 -11.47
CA ILE A 937 29.97 -18.30 -11.17
C ILE A 937 31.01 -17.50 -11.98
N LYS A 938 32.02 -18.17 -12.53
CA LYS A 938 33.02 -17.57 -13.44
C LYS A 938 32.41 -16.99 -14.72
N VAL A 939 31.14 -17.27 -15.02
CA VAL A 939 30.41 -16.55 -16.08
C VAL A 939 30.49 -15.02 -15.93
N LEU A 940 30.66 -14.52 -14.70
CA LEU A 940 30.82 -13.10 -14.39
C LEU A 940 32.16 -12.50 -14.86
N GLU A 941 33.19 -13.32 -15.09
CA GLU A 941 34.51 -12.90 -15.56
C GLU A 941 34.48 -12.40 -17.02
N LYS A 942 33.39 -12.68 -17.77
CA LYS A 942 33.20 -12.18 -19.14
C LYS A 942 33.21 -10.64 -19.16
N PRO A 943 33.92 -10.01 -20.10
CA PRO A 943 33.94 -8.55 -20.21
C PRO A 943 32.55 -8.04 -20.58
N ASN A 944 32.19 -6.84 -20.09
CA ASN A 944 30.89 -6.19 -20.33
C ASN A 944 29.64 -6.97 -19.88
N PHE A 945 29.81 -7.98 -19.01
CA PHE A 945 28.73 -8.76 -18.42
C PHE A 945 28.72 -8.60 -16.89
N PRO A 946 27.58 -8.39 -16.21
CA PRO A 946 26.22 -8.31 -16.74
C PRO A 946 25.93 -6.99 -17.46
N THR A 947 26.66 -5.93 -17.09
CA THR A 947 26.66 -4.62 -17.75
C THR A 947 28.09 -4.09 -17.84
N PHE A 948 28.29 -2.98 -18.56
CA PHE A 948 29.59 -2.32 -18.70
C PHE A 948 29.95 -1.41 -17.51
N PHE A 949 29.02 -1.16 -16.59
CA PHE A 949 29.20 -0.26 -15.45
C PHE A 949 30.03 -0.84 -14.30
N VAL A 950 30.18 -2.18 -14.24
CA VAL A 950 30.81 -2.87 -13.11
C VAL A 950 32.27 -3.19 -13.39
N SER A 951 33.17 -2.80 -12.50
CA SER A 951 34.60 -3.06 -12.66
C SER A 951 34.94 -4.54 -12.39
N PRO A 952 36.09 -5.05 -12.90
CA PRO A 952 36.58 -6.38 -12.55
C PRO A 952 36.76 -6.60 -11.04
N ALA A 953 37.16 -5.56 -10.30
CA ALA A 953 37.35 -5.63 -8.85
C ALA A 953 36.02 -5.78 -8.09
N ASP A 954 34.97 -5.07 -8.51
CA ASP A 954 33.63 -5.19 -7.94
C ASP A 954 33.06 -6.60 -8.13
N LYS A 955 33.27 -7.18 -9.32
CA LYS A 955 32.88 -8.55 -9.65
C LYS A 955 33.57 -9.57 -8.74
N GLU A 956 34.89 -9.45 -8.57
CA GLU A 956 35.66 -10.33 -7.69
C GLU A 956 35.20 -10.22 -6.23
N GLN A 957 34.95 -9.00 -5.76
CA GLN A 957 34.46 -8.75 -4.41
C GLN A 957 33.07 -9.39 -4.20
N PHE A 958 32.16 -9.25 -5.16
CA PHE A 958 30.83 -9.87 -5.09
C PHE A 958 30.94 -11.40 -5.04
N VAL A 959 31.71 -12.00 -5.94
CA VAL A 959 31.91 -13.47 -5.99
C VAL A 959 32.46 -13.98 -4.66
N LYS A 960 33.48 -13.31 -4.09
CA LYS A 960 34.06 -13.69 -2.80
C LYS A 960 33.04 -13.64 -1.66
N LYS A 961 32.20 -12.60 -1.63
CA LYS A 961 31.15 -12.44 -0.60
C LYS A 961 30.08 -13.54 -0.71
N VAL A 962 29.56 -13.78 -1.91
CA VAL A 962 28.48 -14.77 -2.11
C VAL A 962 28.98 -16.20 -1.91
N LEU A 963 30.21 -16.54 -2.30
CA LEU A 963 30.78 -17.87 -2.07
C LEU A 963 31.02 -18.17 -0.58
N LYS A 964 31.32 -17.14 0.23
CA LYS A 964 31.55 -17.29 1.67
C LYS A 964 30.28 -17.62 2.44
N GLU A 965 29.14 -17.05 2.02
CA GLU A 965 27.88 -17.16 2.75
C GLU A 965 27.05 -18.38 2.31
N LYS A 966 26.82 -19.31 3.25
CA LYS A 966 26.07 -20.56 3.00
C LYS A 966 24.68 -20.61 3.65
N VAL A 967 24.42 -19.75 4.63
CA VAL A 967 23.21 -19.82 5.47
C VAL A 967 22.55 -18.45 5.67
N ASN A 968 23.33 -17.37 5.75
CA ASN A 968 22.80 -16.05 6.07
C ASN A 968 22.09 -15.41 4.86
N ARG A 969 20.76 -15.61 4.79
CA ARG A 969 19.92 -15.07 3.72
C ARG A 969 19.96 -13.55 3.61
N ARG A 970 19.84 -12.84 4.73
CA ARG A 970 19.81 -11.37 4.77
C ARG A 970 21.10 -10.75 4.23
N LEU A 971 22.24 -11.34 4.59
CA LEU A 971 23.54 -10.85 4.14
C LEU A 971 23.76 -11.06 2.63
N VAL A 972 23.32 -12.19 2.08
CA VAL A 972 23.37 -12.40 0.62
C VAL A 972 22.42 -11.44 -0.11
N GLN A 973 21.23 -11.18 0.42
CA GLN A 973 20.31 -10.17 -0.13
C GLN A 973 20.94 -8.77 -0.16
N GLU A 974 21.65 -8.38 0.89
CA GLU A 974 22.39 -7.11 0.93
C GLU A 974 23.48 -7.06 -0.16
N HIS A 975 24.26 -8.13 -0.30
CA HIS A 975 25.30 -8.21 -1.34
C HIS A 975 24.71 -8.17 -2.76
N VAL A 976 23.58 -8.84 -2.98
CA VAL A 976 22.86 -8.83 -4.26
C VAL A 976 22.30 -7.44 -4.56
N ARG A 977 21.69 -6.74 -3.58
CA ARG A 977 21.20 -5.37 -3.75
C ARG A 977 22.33 -4.40 -4.11
N LYS A 978 23.43 -4.44 -3.36
CA LYS A 978 24.64 -3.63 -3.64
C LYS A 978 25.16 -3.86 -5.06
N PHE A 979 25.30 -5.12 -5.46
CA PHE A 979 25.81 -5.47 -6.78
C PHE A 979 24.84 -5.07 -7.91
N ALA A 980 23.53 -5.24 -7.71
CA ALA A 980 22.52 -4.81 -8.66
C ALA A 980 22.51 -3.28 -8.85
N ALA A 981 22.74 -2.51 -7.77
CA ALA A 981 22.88 -1.05 -7.83
C ALA A 981 24.09 -0.65 -8.71
N GLN A 982 25.24 -1.29 -8.47
CA GLN A 982 26.46 -1.09 -9.28
C GLN A 982 26.23 -1.45 -10.75
N CYS A 983 25.53 -2.56 -11.03
CA CYS A 983 25.19 -2.97 -12.39
C CYS A 983 24.36 -1.92 -13.14
N ARG A 984 23.60 -1.08 -12.42
CA ARG A 984 22.63 -0.11 -12.98
C ARG A 984 23.09 1.34 -12.84
N ASN A 985 24.34 1.57 -12.43
CA ASN A 985 24.89 2.90 -12.15
C ASN A 985 24.04 3.74 -11.16
N ALA A 986 23.50 3.08 -10.13
CA ALA A 986 22.64 3.70 -9.11
C ALA A 986 23.30 3.73 -7.73
N VAL A 987 22.99 4.74 -6.92
CA VAL A 987 23.49 4.87 -5.53
C VAL A 987 22.59 4.08 -4.58
N GLU A 988 23.19 3.47 -3.55
CA GLU A 988 22.55 2.54 -2.61
C GLU A 988 21.24 3.07 -1.96
N TRP A 989 21.17 4.37 -1.66
CA TRP A 989 20.01 5.03 -1.06
C TRP A 989 18.77 5.14 -1.98
N GLU A 990 18.91 4.95 -3.30
CA GLU A 990 17.76 4.92 -4.21
C GLU A 990 16.93 3.62 -4.09
N ILE A 991 17.45 2.60 -3.37
CA ILE A 991 16.80 1.30 -3.22
C ILE A 991 15.79 1.33 -2.07
N ASP A 992 16.05 2.08 -1.00
CA ASP A 992 15.20 2.08 0.20
C ASP A 992 14.03 3.10 0.10
N PHE A 993 14.15 4.14 -0.73
CA PHE A 993 13.18 5.24 -0.83
C PHE A 993 12.01 5.04 -1.82
N ARG A 994 11.94 3.90 -2.52
CA ARG A 994 10.78 3.56 -3.39
C ARG A 994 9.89 2.46 -2.82
N THR A 995 10.07 2.13 -1.54
CA THR A 995 9.30 1.10 -0.83
C THR A 995 8.58 1.63 0.41
N SER A 996 8.53 2.95 0.60
CA SER A 996 7.58 3.63 1.48
C SER A 996 6.46 4.24 0.64
#